data_AF-A0A673LBU5-F1
#
_entry.id   AF-A0A673LBU5-F1
#
_cell.length_a   1.000
_cell.length_b   1.000
_cell.length_c   1.000
_cell.angle_alpha   90.00
_cell.angle_beta   90.00
_cell.angle_gamma   90.00
#
_symmetry.space_group_name_H-M   'P 1'
#
loop_
_entity.id
_entity.type
_entity.pdbx_description
1 polymer ?
#
loop_
_entity_poly.entity_id
_entity_poly.type
_entity_poly.pdbx_seq_one_letter_code
_entity_poly.pdbx_strand_id
1 'polypeptide(L)'
;MVHKEQQKLCLAAEGFGNRLCFLESTSNSKNVPPDLSICTFVLEQSLSVRALQEMLANTEERAEGTAQGGGHRTLLYGHAVLLRHSYSGMYLCCLSTAHSSTDKLAFDVGLQEDTTGDQRSEGEKVRVGDDLILVSVSSERYLHLSYGNSSLHVDAAFQQTLWSVAPICSGSEVAQGFLIGGDVLRLLHGHMDECLTVPSGEHGEEQRRTVHYEGGAVSIHARSLWRLETLRVAWSGSHIRWGQLFRLRHVTTGKYLSMMDDQGLLLMDKENADVKSTAFCFRSSKEKLDFGLRKEVDGMGVPDIKYGDSVCYIQHVDTGLWLTYQSVDAKCARMGGVQRKAIMHHEGHMDDGLTLSRSQHEESRTARVIRSTVFLFNRFIRGLDTLSKKGKTSTLDLPIESVSLSLEDLIGYFQPPDEHLEHEDKQNRLRALKSRQNLFQEEGMINLVLECIDRLHVYSSAAHFADVAGKEAGESWKSILNSLYELLAALIRGNRKNCAQFSGSLDWLISRLERLEASSGILEVLHCVLVESPEALNIIKEGHIKSIISLLDKHGRNHKVLDVLCSLCVCHGVAVRSNQHLICDNLLPGRDLLLQTRLVNHVSSMRPNIFLGVSEGSAQYRKWYYELIVDHVEAFVTAEATHLRVGWASTQGYGPYPGGGEGWGGNGVGDDLYSYCFDGLHLWAGCVARSVSSPNQHVLRAEDVVSCCLDLSAPSISFRINGQPVQGMFENFNSDGLFFPVVSFSSGVKVRYLLGGRHGEFKFLPPSGYAPCFEAVLPREKLRVEHSQEYKHDHGRTRDLLGPTVTLSQAAFTPTPVDTSQIVLPPHLERIREKLAENIHELWVMNKIELGWTYGAVRDDNKRQHPCLVEFSRLPEQERSYNLQMSQETLKTLLALGCHVGVADERAAEKVKNLKLSAKYQLSSGYKPAPMDLIHIKLASTQEAMVDKLAENAHNVWARDRIRQGWTYGVQQVSVCV
;
A
#
# COMPACT_ATOMS: atom_id res chain seq x y z
N MET A 1 -15.54 32.54 -39.42
CA MET A 1 -16.22 32.57 -40.74
C MET A 1 -15.87 31.27 -41.44
N VAL A 2 -16.75 30.27 -41.39
CA VAL A 2 -16.62 29.07 -42.24
C VAL A 2 -16.84 29.55 -43.67
N HIS A 3 -15.90 29.26 -44.58
CA HIS A 3 -16.02 29.61 -46.00
C HIS A 3 -17.36 29.07 -46.55
N LYS A 4 -18.05 29.82 -47.42
CA LYS A 4 -19.34 29.44 -48.05
C LYS A 4 -19.25 28.19 -48.97
N GLU A 5 -18.16 27.44 -48.91
CA GLU A 5 -17.92 26.23 -49.70
C GLU A 5 -18.25 24.98 -48.88
N GLN A 6 -18.86 23.97 -49.50
CA GLN A 6 -19.21 22.72 -48.84
C GLN A 6 -17.94 21.93 -48.47
N GLN A 7 -17.77 21.62 -47.18
CA GLN A 7 -16.67 20.80 -46.68
C GLN A 7 -17.15 19.36 -46.44
N LYS A 8 -16.52 18.38 -47.10
CA LYS A 8 -16.74 16.94 -46.93
C LYS A 8 -15.78 16.41 -45.87
N LEU A 9 -16.35 15.78 -44.85
CA LEU A 9 -15.64 15.26 -43.69
C LEU A 9 -15.97 13.77 -43.54
N CYS A 10 -14.99 12.98 -43.10
CA CYS A 10 -15.17 11.59 -42.74
C CYS A 10 -14.94 11.41 -41.24
N LEU A 11 -15.71 10.52 -40.62
CA LEU A 11 -15.47 10.08 -39.25
C LEU A 11 -14.16 9.27 -39.21
N ALA A 12 -13.27 9.61 -38.29
CA ALA A 12 -11.98 8.95 -38.13
C ALA A 12 -11.69 8.68 -36.65
N ALA A 13 -10.91 7.65 -36.37
CA ALA A 13 -10.40 7.38 -35.03
C ALA A 13 -9.05 6.65 -35.11
N GLU A 14 -8.12 6.99 -34.23
CA GLU A 14 -6.84 6.27 -34.17
C GLU A 14 -6.97 4.98 -33.34
N GLY A 15 -7.78 5.03 -32.27
CA GLY A 15 -7.97 3.95 -31.31
C GLY A 15 -6.81 3.89 -30.32
N PHE A 16 -5.65 3.42 -30.79
CA PHE A 16 -4.45 3.27 -29.96
C PHE A 16 -3.94 4.63 -29.47
N GLY A 17 -3.83 4.83 -28.15
CA GLY A 17 -3.42 6.09 -27.52
C GLY A 17 -4.43 7.25 -27.64
N ASN A 18 -5.54 7.07 -28.36
CA ASN A 18 -6.64 8.04 -28.45
C ASN A 18 -7.96 7.33 -28.78
N ARG A 19 -8.85 7.24 -27.78
CA ARG A 19 -10.17 6.63 -27.93
C ARG A 19 -11.19 7.51 -28.63
N LEU A 20 -10.99 8.82 -28.68
CA LEU A 20 -11.98 9.74 -29.22
C LEU A 20 -11.99 9.76 -30.75
N CYS A 21 -13.18 9.90 -31.31
CA CYS A 21 -13.35 10.13 -32.74
C CYS A 21 -13.06 11.59 -33.10
N PHE A 22 -12.56 11.79 -34.31
CA PHE A 22 -12.32 13.11 -34.90
C PHE A 22 -12.71 13.10 -36.40
N LEU A 23 -12.49 14.23 -37.08
CA LEU A 23 -12.93 14.44 -38.46
C LEU A 23 -11.73 14.57 -39.39
N GLU A 24 -11.71 13.74 -40.44
CA GLU A 24 -10.72 13.80 -41.50
C GLU A 24 -11.33 14.48 -42.74
N SER A 25 -10.70 15.55 -43.23
CA SER A 25 -11.20 16.31 -44.38
C SER A 25 -10.85 15.62 -45.70
N THR A 26 -11.86 15.37 -46.54
CA THR A 26 -11.69 14.78 -47.88
C THR A 26 -11.94 15.78 -49.02
N SER A 27 -12.35 17.01 -48.71
CA SER A 27 -12.61 18.06 -49.70
C SER A 27 -11.39 18.44 -50.55
N ASN A 28 -10.20 18.49 -49.95
CA ASN A 28 -8.97 18.95 -50.62
C ASN A 28 -8.06 17.79 -51.04
N SER A 29 -8.63 16.63 -51.37
CA SER A 29 -7.89 15.38 -51.66
C SER A 29 -6.85 15.50 -52.80
N LYS A 30 -7.04 16.48 -53.70
CA LYS A 30 -6.12 16.78 -54.80
C LYS A 30 -4.79 17.38 -54.31
N ASN A 31 -4.82 18.25 -53.29
CA ASN A 31 -3.61 18.90 -52.79
C ASN A 31 -3.08 18.18 -51.54
N VAL A 32 -3.97 17.69 -50.69
CA VAL A 32 -3.62 17.04 -49.42
C VAL A 32 -4.32 15.68 -49.35
N PRO A 33 -3.58 14.55 -49.33
CA PRO A 33 -4.17 13.21 -49.25
C PRO A 33 -4.89 12.99 -47.92
N PRO A 34 -6.16 12.55 -47.91
CA PRO A 34 -6.85 12.17 -46.69
C PRO A 34 -6.30 10.85 -46.12
N ASP A 35 -6.19 10.74 -44.80
CA ASP A 35 -5.79 9.48 -44.16
C ASP A 35 -6.98 8.52 -44.06
N LEU A 36 -7.34 7.87 -45.18
CA LEU A 36 -8.51 6.98 -45.22
C LEU A 36 -8.34 5.72 -44.36
N SER A 37 -7.12 5.37 -43.93
CA SER A 37 -6.88 4.14 -43.16
C SER A 37 -7.63 4.12 -41.83
N ILE A 38 -7.72 5.27 -41.17
CA ILE A 38 -8.40 5.47 -39.87
C ILE A 38 -9.88 5.88 -40.00
N CYS A 39 -10.37 6.02 -41.23
CA CYS A 39 -11.76 6.37 -41.53
C CYS A 39 -12.62 5.13 -41.86
N THR A 40 -12.03 3.93 -41.83
CA THR A 40 -12.67 2.72 -42.31
C THR A 40 -13.33 1.93 -41.18
N PHE A 41 -14.65 1.80 -41.28
CA PHE A 41 -15.46 0.99 -40.38
C PHE A 41 -16.03 -0.23 -41.12
N VAL A 42 -16.04 -1.36 -40.44
CA VAL A 42 -16.57 -2.64 -40.90
C VAL A 42 -17.90 -2.90 -40.22
N LEU A 43 -18.91 -3.24 -41.01
CA LEU A 43 -20.20 -3.75 -40.52
C LEU A 43 -20.01 -5.22 -40.12
N GLU A 44 -19.81 -5.46 -38.83
CA GLU A 44 -19.66 -6.82 -38.26
C GLU A 44 -21.01 -7.51 -38.11
N GLN A 45 -22.01 -6.76 -37.61
CA GLN A 45 -23.32 -7.34 -37.29
C GLN A 45 -24.46 -6.36 -37.59
N SER A 46 -25.58 -6.92 -38.03
CA SER A 46 -26.85 -6.23 -38.20
C SER A 46 -27.99 -7.11 -37.68
N LEU A 47 -28.75 -6.60 -36.71
CA LEU A 47 -29.85 -7.32 -36.06
C LEU A 47 -31.07 -6.44 -35.88
N SER A 48 -32.26 -7.05 -35.83
CA SER A 48 -33.44 -6.34 -35.34
C SER A 48 -33.29 -6.03 -33.85
N VAL A 49 -33.95 -4.97 -33.38
CA VAL A 49 -33.89 -4.56 -31.97
C VAL A 49 -34.29 -5.68 -31.01
N ARG A 50 -35.28 -6.51 -31.37
CA ARG A 50 -35.70 -7.65 -30.55
C ARG A 50 -34.63 -8.73 -30.46
N ALA A 51 -33.99 -9.07 -31.59
CA ALA A 51 -32.92 -10.05 -31.60
C ALA A 51 -31.69 -9.57 -30.81
N LEU A 52 -31.43 -8.27 -30.80
CA LEU A 52 -30.40 -7.68 -29.96
C LEU A 52 -30.75 -7.81 -28.47
N GLN A 53 -31.98 -7.47 -28.06
CA GLN A 53 -32.43 -7.63 -26.67
C GLN A 53 -32.36 -9.08 -26.19
N GLU A 54 -32.73 -10.04 -27.05
CA GLU A 54 -32.58 -11.48 -26.75
C GLU A 54 -31.11 -11.91 -26.64
N MET A 55 -30.21 -11.32 -27.43
CA MET A 55 -28.78 -11.60 -27.30
C MET A 55 -28.24 -11.12 -25.96
N LEU A 56 -28.57 -9.87 -25.58
CA LEU A 56 -28.11 -9.27 -24.32
C LEU A 56 -28.64 -10.03 -23.09
N ALA A 57 -29.84 -10.62 -23.17
CA ALA A 57 -30.40 -11.45 -22.10
C ALA A 57 -29.70 -12.81 -21.91
N ASN A 58 -28.98 -13.30 -22.92
CA ASN A 58 -28.33 -14.62 -22.91
C ASN A 58 -26.80 -14.55 -22.67
N THR A 59 -26.27 -13.36 -22.36
CA THR A 59 -24.81 -13.13 -22.27
C THR A 59 -24.14 -13.85 -21.08
N GLU A 60 -24.90 -14.31 -20.08
CA GLU A 60 -24.34 -15.07 -18.93
C GLU A 60 -24.00 -16.54 -19.25
N GLU A 61 -24.55 -17.14 -20.31
CA GLU A 61 -24.36 -18.59 -20.60
C GLU A 61 -23.42 -18.90 -21.79
N ARG A 62 -22.90 -17.90 -22.51
CA ARG A 62 -22.06 -18.12 -23.71
C ARG A 62 -20.61 -17.67 -23.52
N ALA A 63 -19.86 -18.37 -22.68
CA ALA A 63 -18.39 -18.22 -22.64
C ALA A 63 -17.66 -19.12 -23.67
N GLU A 64 -18.29 -20.19 -24.18
CA GLU A 64 -17.65 -21.09 -25.15
C GLU A 64 -18.67 -21.60 -26.18
N GLY A 65 -18.72 -20.95 -27.36
CA GLY A 65 -19.54 -21.43 -28.47
C GLY A 65 -19.80 -20.35 -29.51
N THR A 66 -19.18 -20.52 -30.68
CA THR A 66 -19.38 -19.72 -31.89
C THR A 66 -20.84 -19.30 -32.10
N ALA A 67 -21.12 -18.00 -31.99
CA ALA A 67 -22.38 -17.44 -32.43
C ALA A 67 -22.53 -17.73 -33.94
N GLN A 68 -23.40 -18.67 -34.29
CA GLN A 68 -23.84 -18.90 -35.66
C GLN A 68 -24.61 -17.66 -36.16
N GLY A 69 -23.88 -16.66 -36.63
CA GLY A 69 -24.43 -15.53 -37.38
C GLY A 69 -24.50 -15.91 -38.85
N GLY A 70 -25.70 -16.15 -39.39
CA GLY A 70 -25.91 -16.37 -40.83
C GLY A 70 -25.27 -15.26 -41.68
N GLY A 71 -24.67 -15.63 -42.82
CA GLY A 71 -23.72 -14.88 -43.66
C GLY A 71 -24.10 -13.47 -44.13
N HIS A 72 -23.82 -13.11 -45.39
CA HIS A 72 -24.02 -11.74 -45.89
C HIS A 72 -25.51 -11.33 -45.88
N ARG A 73 -25.94 -10.62 -44.82
CA ARG A 73 -27.30 -10.08 -44.67
C ARG A 73 -27.37 -8.67 -45.25
N THR A 74 -28.52 -8.33 -45.83
CA THR A 74 -28.80 -6.96 -46.29
C THR A 74 -29.08 -6.06 -45.10
N LEU A 75 -28.41 -4.89 -45.06
CA LEU A 75 -28.71 -3.86 -44.06
C LEU A 75 -30.09 -3.28 -44.34
N LEU A 76 -30.97 -3.39 -43.34
CA LEU A 76 -32.25 -2.73 -43.34
C LEU A 76 -32.15 -1.53 -42.43
N TYR A 77 -32.75 -0.41 -42.84
CA TYR A 77 -33.20 0.51 -41.84
C TYR A 77 -34.11 -0.29 -40.88
N GLY A 78 -33.92 -0.18 -39.58
CA GLY A 78 -34.65 -0.90 -38.53
C GLY A 78 -33.69 -1.48 -37.52
N HIS A 79 -32.50 -1.76 -38.02
CA HIS A 79 -31.59 -2.66 -37.40
C HIS A 79 -30.61 -1.92 -36.50
N ALA A 80 -30.28 -2.58 -35.41
CA ALA A 80 -29.06 -2.37 -34.67
C ALA A 80 -27.87 -2.73 -35.57
N VAL A 81 -26.92 -1.81 -35.73
CA VAL A 81 -25.64 -2.03 -36.42
C VAL A 81 -24.50 -1.98 -35.43
N LEU A 82 -23.56 -2.91 -35.60
CA LEU A 82 -22.30 -2.95 -34.88
C LEU A 82 -21.17 -2.56 -35.82
N LEU A 83 -20.55 -1.41 -35.54
CA LEU A 83 -19.46 -0.86 -36.34
C LEU A 83 -18.13 -1.14 -35.65
N ARG A 84 -17.23 -1.81 -36.38
CA ARG A 84 -15.87 -2.10 -35.93
C ARG A 84 -14.88 -1.27 -36.71
N HIS A 85 -14.00 -0.56 -36.02
CA HIS A 85 -12.91 0.15 -36.67
C HIS A 85 -11.92 -0.86 -37.26
N SER A 86 -11.69 -0.79 -38.58
CA SER A 86 -10.99 -1.85 -39.33
C SER A 86 -9.58 -2.11 -38.82
N TYR A 87 -8.92 -1.04 -38.35
CA TYR A 87 -7.50 -1.05 -38.04
C TYR A 87 -7.22 -1.40 -36.57
N SER A 88 -7.89 -0.72 -35.63
CA SER A 88 -7.70 -1.01 -34.20
C SER A 88 -8.42 -2.29 -33.78
N GLY A 89 -9.43 -2.71 -34.52
CA GLY A 89 -10.30 -3.84 -34.18
C GLY A 89 -11.28 -3.55 -33.06
N MET A 90 -11.34 -2.30 -32.57
CA MET A 90 -12.25 -1.83 -31.52
C MET A 90 -13.62 -1.46 -32.10
N TYR A 91 -14.64 -1.42 -31.24
CA TYR A 91 -16.01 -1.07 -31.60
C TYR A 91 -16.31 0.41 -31.37
N LEU A 92 -17.08 1.01 -32.26
CA LEU A 92 -17.55 2.39 -32.12
C LEU A 92 -18.68 2.47 -31.09
N CYS A 93 -18.52 3.28 -30.05
CA CYS A 93 -19.46 3.40 -28.94
C CYS A 93 -19.67 4.84 -28.48
N CYS A 94 -20.78 5.06 -27.76
CA CYS A 94 -21.03 6.28 -27.01
C CYS A 94 -20.38 6.14 -25.64
N LEU A 95 -19.42 7.00 -25.31
CA LEU A 95 -18.73 6.99 -24.02
C LEU A 95 -19.59 7.66 -22.95
N SER A 96 -19.28 7.40 -21.67
CA SER A 96 -19.91 8.09 -20.54
C SER A 96 -19.27 9.44 -20.22
N THR A 97 -18.17 9.78 -20.89
CA THR A 97 -17.45 11.05 -20.74
C THR A 97 -18.09 12.17 -21.55
N ALA A 98 -17.83 13.42 -21.17
CA ALA A 98 -18.36 14.62 -21.81
C ALA A 98 -17.29 15.72 -21.89
N HIS A 99 -16.08 15.37 -22.36
CA HIS A 99 -14.93 16.27 -22.38
C HIS A 99 -14.89 17.18 -23.63
N SER A 100 -15.44 16.72 -24.76
CA SER A 100 -15.24 17.38 -26.06
C SER A 100 -16.23 18.50 -26.37
N SER A 101 -17.42 18.49 -25.75
CA SER A 101 -18.54 19.39 -26.07
C SER A 101 -18.72 20.50 -25.04
N THR A 102 -19.12 21.69 -25.50
CA THR A 102 -19.63 22.76 -24.61
C THR A 102 -20.99 22.42 -24.01
N ASP A 103 -21.70 21.49 -24.63
CA ASP A 103 -22.97 20.96 -24.13
C ASP A 103 -22.71 19.88 -23.07
N LYS A 104 -23.13 20.16 -21.82
CA LYS A 104 -23.00 19.25 -20.68
C LYS A 104 -23.90 18.00 -20.81
N LEU A 105 -24.87 18.03 -21.72
CA LEU A 105 -25.76 16.93 -22.03
C LEU A 105 -25.37 16.20 -23.31
N ALA A 106 -24.17 16.43 -23.84
CA ALA A 106 -23.60 15.59 -24.90
C ALA A 106 -22.64 14.56 -24.29
N PHE A 107 -22.50 13.42 -24.96
CA PHE A 107 -21.55 12.37 -24.60
C PHE A 107 -20.48 12.30 -25.68
N ASP A 108 -19.25 11.96 -25.31
CA ASP A 108 -18.18 11.76 -26.28
C ASP A 108 -18.42 10.49 -27.10
N VAL A 109 -18.03 10.51 -28.37
CA VAL A 109 -18.06 9.34 -29.26
C VAL A 109 -16.64 8.83 -29.42
N GLY A 110 -16.45 7.53 -29.20
CA GLY A 110 -15.12 6.93 -29.23
C GLY A 110 -15.13 5.43 -29.49
N LEU A 111 -13.96 4.82 -29.33
CA LEU A 111 -13.73 3.40 -29.52
C LEU A 111 -13.51 2.69 -28.18
N GLN A 112 -14.07 1.48 -28.03
CA GLN A 112 -13.85 0.59 -26.89
C GLN A 112 -13.65 -0.86 -27.35
N GLU A 113 -12.98 -1.68 -26.54
CA GLU A 113 -12.77 -3.10 -26.84
C GLU A 113 -14.04 -3.95 -26.61
N ASP A 114 -14.92 -3.50 -25.71
CA ASP A 114 -16.17 -4.17 -25.36
C ASP A 114 -17.29 -3.93 -26.38
N THR A 115 -18.13 -4.95 -26.61
CA THR A 115 -19.20 -4.95 -27.61
C THR A 115 -20.47 -4.18 -27.19
N THR A 116 -20.43 -3.36 -26.15
CA THR A 116 -21.65 -2.83 -25.49
C THR A 116 -22.31 -1.62 -26.19
N GLY A 117 -22.01 -1.36 -27.48
CA GLY A 117 -22.51 -0.19 -28.21
C GLY A 117 -23.15 -0.54 -29.54
N ASP A 118 -24.47 -0.34 -29.65
CA ASP A 118 -25.25 -0.60 -30.86
C ASP A 118 -25.94 0.68 -31.36
N GLN A 119 -26.12 0.81 -32.68
CA GLN A 119 -26.77 1.98 -33.32
C GLN A 119 -28.02 1.59 -34.11
N ARG A 120 -29.10 2.38 -34.04
CA ARG A 120 -30.41 2.13 -34.69
C ARG A 120 -30.50 2.66 -36.12
N SER A 121 -31.47 2.14 -36.88
CA SER A 121 -32.05 2.70 -38.11
C SER A 121 -33.54 2.25 -38.21
N GLU A 122 -34.39 2.62 -39.21
CA GLU A 122 -35.83 2.18 -39.41
C GLU A 122 -36.37 1.95 -40.87
N GLY A 123 -36.85 0.75 -41.24
CA GLY A 123 -37.87 0.50 -42.31
C GLY A 123 -37.60 -0.11 -43.70
N GLU A 124 -36.51 0.15 -44.43
CA GLU A 124 -36.31 -0.25 -45.86
C GLU A 124 -34.89 -0.80 -46.14
N LYS A 125 -34.55 -1.23 -47.37
CA LYS A 125 -33.15 -1.59 -47.71
C LYS A 125 -32.30 -0.32 -47.83
N VAL A 126 -31.20 -0.24 -47.08
CA VAL A 126 -30.22 0.85 -47.23
C VAL A 126 -29.50 0.72 -48.58
N ARG A 127 -29.50 1.78 -49.39
CA ARG A 127 -28.79 1.85 -50.67
C ARG A 127 -27.49 2.64 -50.53
N VAL A 128 -26.58 2.43 -51.48
CA VAL A 128 -25.33 3.20 -51.56
C VAL A 128 -25.66 4.68 -51.81
N GLY A 129 -25.12 5.57 -50.96
CA GLY A 129 -25.33 7.01 -51.07
C GLY A 129 -26.57 7.54 -50.34
N ASP A 130 -27.30 6.67 -49.63
CA ASP A 130 -28.37 7.13 -48.73
C ASP A 130 -27.83 7.97 -47.56
N ASP A 131 -28.62 8.95 -47.13
CA ASP A 131 -28.34 9.74 -45.94
C ASP A 131 -28.96 9.06 -44.70
N LEU A 132 -28.11 8.71 -43.73
CA LEU A 132 -28.49 7.99 -42.52
C LEU A 132 -28.50 8.92 -41.31
N ILE A 133 -29.39 8.62 -40.35
CA ILE A 133 -29.36 9.17 -39.00
C ILE A 133 -29.03 8.01 -38.07
N LEU A 134 -27.89 8.11 -37.38
CA LEU A 134 -27.43 7.10 -36.45
C LEU A 134 -27.81 7.50 -35.02
N VAL A 135 -28.47 6.58 -34.30
CA VAL A 135 -28.92 6.79 -32.92
C VAL A 135 -28.33 5.71 -32.04
N SER A 136 -27.69 6.10 -30.94
CA SER A 136 -27.19 5.16 -29.92
C SER A 136 -28.35 4.40 -29.27
N VAL A 137 -28.22 3.09 -29.12
CA VAL A 137 -29.22 2.25 -28.44
C VAL A 137 -29.22 2.50 -26.93
N SER A 138 -28.05 2.77 -26.33
CA SER A 138 -27.89 2.91 -24.87
C SER A 138 -28.26 4.29 -24.34
N SER A 139 -27.89 5.35 -25.08
CA SER A 139 -28.12 6.74 -24.66
C SER A 139 -29.30 7.40 -25.37
N GLU A 140 -29.82 6.78 -26.43
CA GLU A 140 -30.86 7.33 -27.31
C GLU A 140 -30.50 8.71 -27.90
N ARG A 141 -29.21 9.00 -28.01
CA ARG A 141 -28.66 10.23 -28.59
C ARG A 141 -28.21 10.00 -30.04
N TYR A 142 -28.30 11.06 -30.85
CA TYR A 142 -27.86 11.05 -32.24
C TYR A 142 -26.34 11.21 -32.34
N LEU A 143 -25.72 10.56 -33.32
CA LEU A 143 -24.35 10.88 -33.72
C LEU A 143 -24.33 12.28 -34.35
N HIS A 144 -23.82 13.25 -33.60
CA HIS A 144 -23.99 14.67 -33.88
C HIS A 144 -22.65 15.33 -34.22
N LEU A 145 -22.69 16.19 -35.25
CA LEU A 145 -21.58 17.05 -35.64
C LEU A 145 -21.77 18.44 -35.01
N SER A 146 -21.05 18.69 -33.93
CA SER A 146 -21.11 19.93 -33.17
C SER A 146 -19.98 20.88 -33.57
N TYR A 147 -20.25 22.18 -33.41
CA TYR A 147 -19.28 23.24 -33.64
C TYR A 147 -18.99 23.96 -32.32
N GLY A 148 -17.75 23.85 -31.83
CA GLY A 148 -17.34 24.34 -30.51
C GLY A 148 -15.87 24.75 -30.51
N ASN A 149 -15.52 25.76 -29.70
CA ASN A 149 -14.15 26.30 -29.62
C ASN A 149 -13.48 26.56 -30.98
N SER A 150 -14.24 27.12 -31.94
CA SER A 150 -13.77 27.39 -33.32
C SER A 150 -13.33 26.17 -34.15
N SER A 151 -13.76 24.96 -33.76
CA SER A 151 -13.50 23.70 -34.47
C SER A 151 -14.73 22.81 -34.53
N LEU A 152 -14.73 21.84 -35.45
CA LEU A 152 -15.78 20.83 -35.56
C LEU A 152 -15.39 19.61 -34.72
N HIS A 153 -16.33 19.10 -33.93
CA HIS A 153 -16.17 17.91 -33.10
C HIS A 153 -17.34 16.95 -33.32
N VAL A 154 -17.16 15.69 -32.92
CA VAL A 154 -18.18 14.65 -33.03
C VAL A 154 -18.58 14.25 -31.62
N ASP A 155 -19.86 14.39 -31.31
CA ASP A 155 -20.44 14.01 -30.03
C ASP A 155 -21.75 13.23 -30.23
N ALA A 156 -22.32 12.76 -29.14
CA ALA A 156 -23.65 12.15 -29.10
C ALA A 156 -24.60 13.08 -28.36
N ALA A 157 -25.51 13.74 -29.11
CA ALA A 157 -26.40 14.80 -28.63
C ALA A 157 -27.83 14.65 -29.18
N PHE A 158 -28.73 15.59 -28.86
CA PHE A 158 -30.14 15.55 -29.30
C PHE A 158 -30.38 16.08 -30.72
N GLN A 159 -29.37 16.70 -31.34
CA GLN A 159 -29.48 17.26 -32.69
C GLN A 159 -29.10 16.21 -33.75
N GLN A 160 -29.92 16.11 -34.80
CA GLN A 160 -29.69 15.17 -35.89
C GLN A 160 -28.58 15.66 -36.82
N THR A 161 -27.75 14.73 -37.29
CA THR A 161 -26.77 14.96 -38.36
C THR A 161 -26.94 13.89 -39.42
N LEU A 162 -26.91 14.29 -40.70
CA LEU A 162 -26.99 13.38 -41.83
C LEU A 162 -25.61 12.78 -42.10
N TRP A 163 -25.53 11.45 -42.07
CA TRP A 163 -24.32 10.68 -42.34
C TRP A 163 -24.48 9.87 -43.62
N SER A 164 -23.62 10.10 -44.61
CA SER A 164 -23.62 9.32 -45.85
C SER A 164 -22.59 8.18 -45.77
N VAL A 165 -22.99 6.98 -46.22
CA VAL A 165 -22.12 5.81 -46.26
C VAL A 165 -21.53 5.63 -47.65
N ALA A 166 -20.20 5.66 -47.75
CA ALA A 166 -19.47 5.38 -48.98
C ALA A 166 -18.89 3.95 -48.95
N PRO A 167 -19.19 3.07 -49.92
CA PRO A 167 -18.60 1.75 -49.98
C PRO A 167 -17.11 1.87 -50.30
N ILE A 168 -16.26 1.33 -49.42
CA ILE A 168 -14.80 1.34 -49.60
C ILE A 168 -14.30 0.05 -50.24
N CYS A 169 -14.82 -1.09 -49.77
CA CYS A 169 -14.47 -2.45 -50.23
C CYS A 169 -15.70 -3.37 -50.02
N SER A 170 -15.76 -4.49 -50.74
CA SER A 170 -16.83 -5.51 -50.62
C SER A 170 -16.22 -6.88 -50.30
N GLY A 171 -16.70 -7.55 -49.25
CA GLY A 171 -16.15 -8.86 -48.85
C GLY A 171 -16.50 -10.02 -49.79
N SER A 172 -17.61 -9.95 -50.53
CA SER A 172 -18.12 -11.05 -51.36
C SER A 172 -17.49 -11.14 -52.74
N GLU A 173 -16.86 -10.06 -53.22
CA GLU A 173 -16.31 -9.94 -54.59
C GLU A 173 -14.78 -9.81 -54.62
N VAL A 174 -14.10 -9.94 -53.48
CA VAL A 174 -12.63 -9.85 -53.42
C VAL A 174 -12.01 -11.16 -53.92
N ALA A 175 -11.30 -11.09 -55.04
CA ALA A 175 -10.51 -12.20 -55.55
C ALA A 175 -9.28 -12.46 -54.65
N GLN A 176 -9.11 -13.71 -54.20
CA GLN A 176 -8.02 -14.10 -53.32
C GLN A 176 -6.65 -14.01 -54.03
N GLY A 177 -5.66 -13.40 -53.36
CA GLY A 177 -4.29 -13.28 -53.87
C GLY A 177 -4.05 -12.09 -54.83
N PHE A 178 -5.06 -11.27 -55.09
CA PHE A 178 -4.93 -10.07 -55.92
C PHE A 178 -4.77 -8.80 -55.09
N LEU A 179 -4.07 -7.82 -55.67
CA LEU A 179 -3.82 -6.51 -55.07
C LEU A 179 -5.11 -5.68 -55.03
N ILE A 180 -5.45 -5.17 -53.84
CA ILE A 180 -6.51 -4.18 -53.65
C ILE A 180 -5.91 -2.86 -53.16
N GLY A 181 -6.63 -1.77 -53.38
CA GLY A 181 -6.24 -0.49 -52.80
C GLY A 181 -6.33 -0.50 -51.28
N GLY A 182 -5.44 0.24 -50.62
CA GLY A 182 -5.32 0.27 -49.16
C GLY A 182 -4.48 -0.86 -48.55
N ASP A 183 -4.08 -1.87 -49.34
CA ASP A 183 -3.17 -2.92 -48.86
C ASP A 183 -1.80 -2.35 -48.49
N VAL A 184 -1.21 -2.96 -47.45
CA VAL A 184 0.19 -2.75 -47.06
C VAL A 184 1.04 -3.88 -47.63
N LEU A 185 2.08 -3.53 -48.36
CA LEU A 185 2.89 -4.47 -49.14
C LEU A 185 4.38 -4.11 -49.11
N ARG A 186 5.18 -5.06 -49.57
CA ARG A 186 6.61 -4.89 -49.88
C ARG A 186 6.81 -4.93 -51.38
N LEU A 187 7.69 -4.05 -51.85
CA LEU A 187 8.13 -3.95 -53.23
C LEU A 187 9.48 -4.67 -53.33
N LEU A 188 9.48 -5.89 -53.89
CA LEU A 188 10.66 -6.74 -54.03
C LEU A 188 11.23 -6.60 -55.44
N HIS A 189 12.53 -6.44 -55.56
CA HIS A 189 13.22 -6.35 -56.84
C HIS A 189 13.59 -7.75 -57.34
N GLY A 190 12.97 -8.16 -58.46
CA GLY A 190 12.70 -9.55 -58.82
C GLY A 190 13.87 -10.54 -59.01
N HIS A 191 15.12 -10.10 -58.92
CA HIS A 191 16.30 -10.98 -59.08
C HIS A 191 17.32 -10.91 -57.93
N MET A 192 17.20 -9.97 -56.99
CA MET A 192 18.28 -9.67 -56.03
C MET A 192 17.92 -9.85 -54.54
N ASP A 193 16.71 -10.33 -54.22
CA ASP A 193 16.19 -10.37 -52.84
C ASP A 193 16.34 -9.01 -52.12
N GLU A 194 16.28 -7.94 -52.91
CA GLU A 194 16.32 -6.55 -52.47
C GLU A 194 14.89 -6.02 -52.37
N CYS A 195 14.61 -5.18 -51.38
CA CYS A 195 13.31 -4.52 -51.24
C CYS A 195 13.46 -3.00 -51.16
N LEU A 196 12.43 -2.29 -51.64
CA LEU A 196 12.38 -0.83 -51.54
C LEU A 196 12.18 -0.43 -50.08
N THR A 197 13.10 0.39 -49.56
CA THR A 197 13.14 0.75 -48.14
C THR A 197 13.67 2.18 -47.92
N VAL A 198 13.67 2.58 -46.66
CA VAL A 198 14.11 3.88 -46.15
C VAL A 198 15.23 3.65 -45.13
N PRO A 199 16.18 4.58 -44.93
CA PRO A 199 17.20 4.44 -43.89
C PRO A 199 16.61 4.24 -42.49
N SER A 200 17.40 3.59 -41.62
CA SER A 200 17.05 3.34 -40.22
C SER A 200 16.78 4.64 -39.45
N GLY A 201 15.99 4.53 -38.37
CA GLY A 201 15.66 5.62 -37.43
C GLY A 201 16.87 6.31 -36.80
N GLU A 202 18.02 5.62 -36.74
CA GLU A 202 19.28 6.18 -36.22
C GLU A 202 19.87 7.29 -37.10
N HIS A 203 19.53 7.26 -38.39
CA HIS A 203 20.00 8.25 -39.36
C HIS A 203 18.89 9.30 -39.41
N GLY A 204 19.16 10.52 -38.93
CA GLY A 204 18.15 11.53 -38.59
C GLY A 204 17.04 11.80 -39.64
N GLU A 205 15.98 12.51 -39.23
CA GLU A 205 14.74 12.68 -40.02
C GLU A 205 14.93 13.09 -41.49
N GLU A 206 15.96 13.88 -41.80
CA GLU A 206 16.25 14.31 -43.17
C GLU A 206 16.79 13.17 -44.05
N GLN A 207 17.62 12.29 -43.49
CA GLN A 207 18.18 11.17 -44.22
C GLN A 207 17.12 10.09 -44.47
N ARG A 208 16.13 9.95 -43.57
CA ARG A 208 14.92 9.12 -43.77
C ARG A 208 13.99 9.63 -44.86
N ARG A 209 14.27 10.75 -45.53
CA ARG A 209 13.52 11.17 -46.73
C ARG A 209 13.97 10.46 -48.00
N THR A 210 15.17 9.88 -47.99
CA THR A 210 15.74 9.18 -49.15
C THR A 210 15.23 7.74 -49.25
N VAL A 211 15.17 7.20 -50.47
CA VAL A 211 14.66 5.86 -50.75
C VAL A 211 15.74 5.02 -51.43
N HIS A 212 15.90 3.77 -50.97
CA HIS A 212 16.94 2.85 -51.41
C HIS A 212 16.40 1.44 -51.60
N TYR A 213 17.16 0.61 -52.31
CA TYR A 213 17.05 -0.84 -52.30
C TYR A 213 18.09 -1.42 -51.35
N GLU A 214 17.64 -2.31 -50.47
CA GLU A 214 18.49 -3.04 -49.52
C GLU A 214 18.06 -4.51 -49.49
N GLY A 215 19.05 -5.41 -49.53
CA GLY A 215 18.84 -6.86 -49.45
C GLY A 215 18.89 -7.40 -48.02
N GLY A 216 18.45 -8.65 -47.86
CA GLY A 216 18.59 -9.39 -46.60
C GLY A 216 17.47 -9.11 -45.60
N ALA A 217 17.83 -8.89 -44.33
CA ALA A 217 16.88 -8.84 -43.21
C ALA A 217 15.83 -7.71 -43.31
N VAL A 218 16.05 -6.70 -44.14
CA VAL A 218 15.10 -5.58 -44.31
C VAL A 218 13.75 -6.01 -44.87
N SER A 219 13.72 -7.11 -45.60
CA SER A 219 12.52 -7.74 -46.13
C SER A 219 11.54 -8.20 -45.04
N ILE A 220 11.97 -8.28 -43.78
CA ILE A 220 11.12 -8.60 -42.62
C ILE A 220 11.01 -7.43 -41.62
N HIS A 221 11.56 -6.26 -41.94
CA HIS A 221 11.49 -5.07 -41.08
C HIS A 221 10.31 -4.17 -41.44
N ALA A 222 9.92 -3.27 -40.52
CA ALA A 222 8.81 -2.34 -40.73
C ALA A 222 9.12 -1.25 -41.77
N ARG A 223 10.39 -0.85 -41.91
CA ARG A 223 10.87 0.17 -42.89
C ARG A 223 10.79 -0.21 -44.37
N SER A 224 10.35 -1.43 -44.71
CA SER A 224 10.09 -1.86 -46.09
C SER A 224 8.59 -1.89 -46.43
N LEU A 225 7.73 -1.45 -45.52
CA LEU A 225 6.28 -1.49 -45.68
C LEU A 225 5.75 -0.22 -46.35
N TRP A 226 5.01 -0.41 -47.43
CA TRP A 226 4.37 0.64 -48.22
C TRP A 226 2.87 0.40 -48.29
N ARG A 227 2.09 1.46 -48.11
CA ARG A 227 0.64 1.46 -48.30
C ARG A 227 0.31 2.08 -49.65
N LEU A 228 -0.54 1.39 -50.42
CA LEU A 228 -1.04 1.88 -51.70
C LEU A 228 -2.36 2.62 -51.47
N GLU A 229 -2.38 3.92 -51.66
CA GLU A 229 -3.58 4.74 -51.50
C GLU A 229 -4.07 5.21 -52.87
N THR A 230 -5.30 4.83 -53.23
CA THR A 230 -5.90 5.27 -54.50
C THR A 230 -6.34 6.73 -54.42
N LEU A 231 -6.45 7.42 -55.56
CA LEU A 231 -6.92 8.81 -55.62
C LEU A 231 -8.44 8.97 -55.37
N ARG A 232 -9.17 7.86 -55.28
CA ARG A 232 -10.63 7.82 -55.07
C ARG A 232 -10.92 7.64 -53.58
N VAL A 233 -12.06 8.16 -53.11
CA VAL A 233 -12.53 7.92 -51.74
C VAL A 233 -13.42 6.67 -51.71
N ALA A 234 -14.54 6.70 -52.44
CA ALA A 234 -15.38 5.53 -52.66
C ALA A 234 -14.67 4.50 -53.54
N TRP A 235 -14.87 3.22 -53.24
CA TRP A 235 -14.21 2.08 -53.89
C TRP A 235 -12.68 2.17 -53.88
N SER A 236 -12.11 2.85 -52.88
CA SER A 236 -10.66 2.96 -52.74
C SER A 236 -9.98 1.63 -52.46
N GLY A 237 -10.72 0.63 -51.96
CA GLY A 237 -10.31 -0.76 -51.78
C GLY A 237 -10.70 -1.71 -52.93
N SER A 238 -11.00 -1.19 -54.12
CA SER A 238 -11.20 -2.00 -55.33
C SER A 238 -9.90 -2.68 -55.81
N HIS A 239 -10.03 -3.68 -56.68
CA HIS A 239 -8.87 -4.31 -57.32
C HIS A 239 -8.08 -3.29 -58.13
N ILE A 240 -6.76 -3.26 -57.91
CA ILE A 240 -5.86 -2.37 -58.63
C ILE A 240 -5.63 -2.93 -60.03
N ARG A 241 -5.88 -2.08 -61.03
CA ARG A 241 -5.66 -2.39 -62.44
C ARG A 241 -4.38 -1.75 -62.96
N TRP A 242 -3.82 -2.32 -64.02
CA TRP A 242 -2.67 -1.73 -64.72
C TRP A 242 -2.96 -0.30 -65.15
N GLY A 243 -2.12 0.69 -64.86
CA GLY A 243 -2.32 2.09 -65.23
C GLY A 243 -3.31 2.85 -64.34
N GLN A 244 -3.83 2.25 -63.27
CA GLN A 244 -4.60 2.96 -62.26
C GLN A 244 -3.68 3.84 -61.41
N LEU A 245 -4.09 5.08 -61.16
CA LEU A 245 -3.32 6.06 -60.41
C LEU A 245 -3.45 5.83 -58.90
N PHE A 246 -2.32 5.87 -58.20
CA PHE A 246 -2.24 5.76 -56.75
C PHE A 246 -1.08 6.60 -56.19
N ARG A 247 -1.10 6.82 -54.88
CA ARG A 247 -0.02 7.35 -54.06
C ARG A 247 0.62 6.21 -53.28
N LEU A 248 1.94 6.28 -53.12
CA LEU A 248 2.67 5.38 -52.23
C LEU A 248 2.98 6.09 -50.93
N ARG A 249 2.48 5.55 -49.82
CA ARG A 249 2.74 6.06 -48.47
C ARG A 249 3.64 5.09 -47.73
N HIS A 250 4.75 5.58 -47.20
CA HIS A 250 5.61 4.78 -46.33
C HIS A 250 4.94 4.64 -44.95
N VAL A 251 4.78 3.43 -44.41
CA VAL A 251 3.89 3.20 -43.25
C VAL A 251 4.44 3.81 -41.96
N THR A 252 5.70 3.56 -41.62
CA THR A 252 6.25 3.99 -40.32
C THR A 252 6.52 5.50 -40.26
N THR A 253 7.05 6.09 -41.33
CA THR A 253 7.25 7.56 -41.41
C THR A 253 5.98 8.31 -41.80
N GLY A 254 4.99 7.63 -42.39
CA GLY A 254 3.72 8.16 -42.92
C GLY A 254 3.85 9.31 -43.91
N LYS A 255 5.00 9.41 -44.56
CA LYS A 255 5.28 10.33 -45.66
C LYS A 255 4.95 9.68 -47.00
N TYR A 256 4.75 10.49 -48.01
CA TYR A 256 4.40 10.06 -49.37
C TYR A 256 5.62 10.10 -50.28
N LEU A 257 5.76 9.08 -51.12
CA LEU A 257 6.74 9.09 -52.21
C LEU A 257 6.35 10.19 -53.20
N SER A 258 7.32 11.05 -53.54
CA SER A 258 7.11 12.21 -54.39
C SER A 258 8.30 12.41 -55.34
N MET A 259 8.00 12.88 -56.55
CA MET A 259 8.98 13.30 -57.55
C MET A 259 9.00 14.84 -57.58
N MET A 260 10.14 15.44 -57.22
CA MET A 260 10.36 16.88 -57.27
C MET A 260 11.33 17.23 -58.43
N ASP A 261 11.03 18.31 -59.15
CA ASP A 261 11.79 18.73 -60.33
C ASP A 261 13.27 19.07 -60.02
N ASP A 262 13.58 19.46 -58.78
CA ASP A 262 14.91 19.92 -58.31
C ASP A 262 15.66 18.89 -57.44
N GLN A 263 14.95 18.11 -56.62
CA GLN A 263 15.53 17.22 -55.60
C GLN A 263 15.39 15.72 -55.92
N GLY A 264 14.67 15.36 -56.99
CA GLY A 264 14.46 13.98 -57.41
C GLY A 264 13.44 13.23 -56.54
N LEU A 265 13.65 11.92 -56.34
CA LEU A 265 12.73 11.04 -55.62
C LEU A 265 12.95 11.13 -54.10
N LEU A 266 11.94 11.63 -53.37
CA LEU A 266 11.99 11.83 -51.92
C LEU A 266 10.65 11.52 -51.24
N LEU A 267 10.69 11.33 -49.92
CA LEU A 267 9.50 11.26 -49.08
C LEU A 267 9.09 12.64 -48.56
N MET A 268 7.84 13.01 -48.82
CA MET A 268 7.26 14.31 -48.48
C MET A 268 6.14 14.17 -47.44
N ASP A 269 5.99 15.19 -46.60
CA ASP A 269 4.89 15.27 -45.65
C ASP A 269 3.54 15.46 -46.37
N LYS A 270 2.45 15.13 -45.68
CA LYS A 270 1.08 15.13 -46.22
C LYS A 270 0.69 16.48 -46.84
N GLU A 271 1.15 17.59 -46.27
CA GLU A 271 0.82 18.94 -46.71
C GLU A 271 1.41 19.29 -48.09
N ASN A 272 2.47 18.58 -48.51
CA ASN A 272 3.17 18.81 -49.77
C ASN A 272 2.95 17.67 -50.79
N ALA A 273 2.04 16.73 -50.51
CA ALA A 273 1.81 15.52 -51.29
C ALA A 273 0.68 15.69 -52.34
N ASP A 274 0.82 16.67 -53.23
CA ASP A 274 -0.17 16.95 -54.28
C ASP A 274 -0.24 15.84 -55.33
N VAL A 275 -1.34 15.78 -56.10
CA VAL A 275 -1.49 14.74 -57.14
C VAL A 275 -0.39 14.81 -58.19
N LYS A 276 0.12 16.01 -58.50
CA LYS A 276 1.12 16.20 -59.55
C LYS A 276 2.44 15.49 -59.23
N SER A 277 2.91 15.59 -57.99
CA SER A 277 4.20 15.03 -57.58
C SER A 277 4.12 13.59 -57.06
N THR A 278 2.93 13.13 -56.64
CA THR A 278 2.75 11.83 -55.95
C THR A 278 1.92 10.80 -56.71
N ALA A 279 1.49 11.09 -57.94
CA ALA A 279 0.71 10.16 -58.75
C ALA A 279 1.61 9.14 -59.49
N PHE A 280 1.52 7.89 -59.07
CA PHE A 280 2.19 6.75 -59.70
C PHE A 280 1.16 5.77 -60.28
N CYS A 281 1.60 4.94 -61.21
CA CYS A 281 0.82 3.81 -61.70
C CYS A 281 1.68 2.58 -61.96
N PHE A 282 1.06 1.40 -61.88
CA PHE A 282 1.70 0.14 -62.25
C PHE A 282 1.55 -0.13 -63.74
N ARG A 283 2.61 -0.64 -64.37
CA ARG A 283 2.63 -1.05 -65.79
C ARG A 283 3.12 -2.47 -65.90
N SER A 284 2.59 -3.22 -66.86
CA SER A 284 3.00 -4.60 -67.17
C SER A 284 4.28 -4.65 -68.02
N SER A 285 4.57 -3.61 -68.80
CA SER A 285 5.78 -3.44 -69.60
C SER A 285 6.17 -1.96 -69.71
N LYS A 286 7.41 -1.69 -70.14
CA LYS A 286 7.93 -0.33 -70.38
C LYS A 286 7.52 0.26 -71.75
N GLU A 287 6.49 -0.29 -72.37
CA GLU A 287 5.97 0.22 -73.65
C GLU A 287 5.19 1.53 -73.46
N LYS A 288 5.40 2.46 -74.38
CA LYS A 288 4.66 3.73 -74.45
C LYS A 288 3.23 3.49 -74.98
N LEU A 289 2.35 2.96 -74.12
CA LEU A 289 0.91 2.93 -74.40
C LEU A 289 0.25 4.23 -73.92
N ASP A 290 -0.61 4.80 -74.76
CA ASP A 290 -1.43 5.97 -74.44
C ASP A 290 -2.31 5.74 -73.20
N PHE A 291 -2.44 6.78 -72.37
CA PHE A 291 -3.40 6.84 -71.28
C PHE A 291 -4.82 6.97 -71.86
N GLY A 292 -5.39 5.85 -72.33
CA GLY A 292 -6.78 5.82 -72.77
C GLY A 292 -7.72 6.30 -71.66
N LEU A 293 -8.75 7.08 -72.02
CA LEU A 293 -9.77 7.58 -71.09
C LEU A 293 -10.50 6.39 -70.46
N ARG A 294 -10.12 5.99 -69.23
CA ARG A 294 -10.71 4.82 -68.58
C ARG A 294 -12.01 5.20 -67.88
N LYS A 295 -13.06 4.43 -68.18
CA LYS A 295 -14.35 4.54 -67.47
C LYS A 295 -14.16 4.24 -65.99
N GLU A 296 -14.73 5.11 -65.18
CA GLU A 296 -14.94 4.88 -63.75
C GLU A 296 -15.75 3.60 -63.56
N VAL A 297 -15.26 2.72 -62.68
CA VAL A 297 -15.94 1.47 -62.31
C VAL A 297 -16.50 1.66 -60.90
N ASP A 298 -17.80 1.42 -60.76
CA ASP A 298 -18.47 1.30 -59.48
C ASP A 298 -18.54 -0.20 -59.14
N GLY A 299 -17.78 -0.62 -58.13
CA GLY A 299 -17.62 -2.02 -57.74
C GLY A 299 -16.15 -2.42 -57.55
N MET A 300 -15.89 -3.71 -57.26
CA MET A 300 -14.53 -4.22 -57.04
C MET A 300 -13.64 -4.18 -58.29
N GLY A 301 -14.22 -4.17 -59.50
CA GLY A 301 -13.47 -4.17 -60.75
C GLY A 301 -12.80 -5.51 -61.07
N VAL A 302 -12.04 -5.54 -62.17
CA VAL A 302 -11.36 -6.77 -62.64
C VAL A 302 -10.03 -6.96 -61.88
N PRO A 303 -9.76 -8.15 -61.32
CA PRO A 303 -8.52 -8.45 -60.61
C PRO A 303 -7.36 -8.72 -61.59
N ASP A 304 -6.51 -7.71 -61.83
CA ASP A 304 -5.42 -7.79 -62.81
C ASP A 304 -4.05 -8.16 -62.20
N ILE A 305 -3.72 -7.62 -61.02
CA ILE A 305 -2.39 -7.71 -60.41
C ILE A 305 -2.42 -8.73 -59.27
N LYS A 306 -1.58 -9.76 -59.36
CA LYS A 306 -1.49 -10.87 -58.39
C LYS A 306 -0.18 -10.82 -57.60
N TYR A 307 -0.27 -11.00 -56.28
CA TYR A 307 0.92 -11.07 -55.41
C TYR A 307 1.83 -12.24 -55.80
N GLY A 308 3.15 -12.01 -55.78
CA GLY A 308 4.18 -13.00 -56.13
C GLY A 308 4.32 -13.31 -57.62
N ASP A 309 3.22 -13.34 -58.37
CA ASP A 309 3.20 -13.78 -59.77
C ASP A 309 3.33 -12.62 -60.77
N SER A 310 2.80 -11.44 -60.43
CA SER A 310 2.87 -10.27 -61.31
C SER A 310 4.20 -9.52 -61.15
N VAL A 311 4.82 -9.19 -62.28
CA VAL A 311 5.97 -8.28 -62.35
C VAL A 311 5.45 -6.91 -62.74
N CYS A 312 5.64 -5.94 -61.85
CA CYS A 312 5.15 -4.58 -61.99
C CYS A 312 6.29 -3.60 -62.24
N TYR A 313 6.06 -2.60 -63.09
CA TYR A 313 6.92 -1.44 -63.24
C TYR A 313 6.18 -0.21 -62.72
N ILE A 314 6.84 0.60 -61.88
CA ILE A 314 6.27 1.85 -61.36
C ILE A 314 6.66 3.00 -62.29
N GLN A 315 5.65 3.75 -62.74
CA GLN A 315 5.83 4.95 -63.56
C GLN A 315 5.19 6.16 -62.88
N HIS A 316 5.91 7.29 -62.86
CA HIS A 316 5.34 8.57 -62.42
C HIS A 316 4.51 9.18 -63.54
N VAL A 317 3.25 9.51 -63.25
CA VAL A 317 2.25 9.82 -64.28
C VAL A 317 2.50 11.15 -64.96
N ASP A 318 2.87 12.20 -64.22
CA ASP A 318 3.07 13.54 -64.77
C ASP A 318 4.33 13.63 -65.64
N THR A 319 5.46 13.06 -65.16
CA THR A 319 6.74 13.11 -65.89
C THR A 319 6.96 11.97 -66.89
N GLY A 320 6.22 10.87 -66.75
CA GLY A 320 6.44 9.64 -67.52
C GLY A 320 7.70 8.83 -67.17
N LEU A 321 8.48 9.25 -66.16
CA LEU A 321 9.71 8.57 -65.70
C LEU A 321 9.40 7.23 -65.02
N TRP A 322 10.33 6.30 -65.13
CA TRP A 322 10.29 4.95 -64.55
C TRP A 322 11.14 4.86 -63.28
N LEU A 323 10.62 4.17 -62.26
CA LEU A 323 11.40 3.85 -61.06
C LEU A 323 12.50 2.85 -61.41
N THR A 324 13.75 3.20 -61.10
CA THR A 324 14.96 2.39 -61.33
C THR A 324 15.94 2.59 -60.18
N TYR A 325 16.99 1.78 -60.10
CA TYR A 325 18.10 2.03 -59.18
C TYR A 325 19.21 2.86 -59.85
N GLN A 326 19.98 3.60 -59.04
CA GLN A 326 21.21 4.26 -59.46
C GLN A 326 22.38 3.27 -59.36
N SER A 327 23.13 3.06 -60.46
CA SER A 327 24.31 2.20 -60.46
C SER A 327 25.42 2.77 -59.56
N VAL A 328 25.97 1.93 -58.69
CA VAL A 328 27.01 2.32 -57.73
C VAL A 328 28.39 2.17 -58.38
N ASP A 329 29.26 3.18 -58.25
CA ASP A 329 30.63 3.13 -58.77
C ASP A 329 31.44 1.95 -58.19
N ALA A 330 32.22 1.26 -59.04
CA ALA A 330 32.98 0.06 -58.70
C ALA A 330 34.02 0.21 -57.56
N LYS A 331 34.30 1.44 -57.11
CA LYS A 331 35.14 1.72 -55.92
C LYS A 331 34.37 1.59 -54.60
N CYS A 332 33.07 1.92 -54.56
CA CYS A 332 32.25 1.87 -53.35
C CYS A 332 31.80 0.44 -52.99
N ALA A 333 31.62 -0.43 -53.99
CA ALA A 333 31.18 -1.82 -53.78
C ALA A 333 32.15 -2.66 -52.91
N ARG A 334 33.43 -2.27 -52.79
CA ARG A 334 34.43 -2.98 -51.96
C ARG A 334 34.34 -2.68 -50.46
N MET A 335 33.54 -1.68 -50.05
CA MET A 335 33.47 -1.19 -48.67
C MET A 335 32.25 -1.69 -47.87
N GLY A 336 31.47 -2.63 -48.40
CA GLY A 336 30.56 -3.45 -47.58
C GLY A 336 29.14 -2.90 -47.37
N GLY A 337 28.65 -1.96 -48.17
CA GLY A 337 27.23 -1.56 -48.16
C GLY A 337 26.57 -1.75 -49.53
N VAL A 338 25.65 -2.71 -49.65
CA VAL A 338 24.84 -2.93 -50.87
C VAL A 338 23.54 -2.14 -50.76
N GLN A 339 23.63 -0.82 -50.51
CA GLN A 339 22.48 0.07 -50.63
C GLN A 339 22.52 0.76 -52.00
N ARG A 340 21.46 0.61 -52.78
CA ARG A 340 21.32 1.28 -54.08
C ARG A 340 20.24 2.35 -54.00
N LYS A 341 20.58 3.59 -54.32
CA LYS A 341 19.60 4.67 -54.30
C LYS A 341 18.52 4.46 -55.37
N ALA A 342 17.25 4.61 -55.01
CA ALA A 342 16.14 4.58 -55.96
C ALA A 342 15.98 5.96 -56.63
N ILE A 343 15.79 5.98 -57.95
CA ILE A 343 15.65 7.20 -58.75
C ILE A 343 14.55 7.03 -59.82
N MET A 344 14.09 8.15 -60.38
CA MET A 344 13.18 8.16 -61.53
C MET A 344 13.98 8.47 -62.80
N HIS A 345 13.93 7.58 -63.80
CA HIS A 345 14.72 7.70 -65.04
C HIS A 345 13.86 7.54 -66.31
N HIS A 346 14.29 8.10 -67.44
CA HIS A 346 13.50 8.12 -68.67
C HIS A 346 13.34 6.74 -69.33
N GLU A 347 14.34 5.87 -69.19
CA GLU A 347 14.30 4.48 -69.68
C GLU A 347 14.24 3.43 -68.54
N GLY A 348 14.90 3.72 -67.41
CA GLY A 348 15.24 2.74 -66.37
C GLY A 348 16.01 1.51 -66.88
N HIS A 349 16.36 0.58 -66.00
CA HIS A 349 17.02 -0.68 -66.37
C HIS A 349 16.02 -1.79 -66.77
N MET A 350 16.46 -2.83 -67.48
CA MET A 350 15.55 -3.90 -67.94
C MET A 350 15.16 -4.88 -66.84
N ASP A 351 15.92 -4.91 -65.76
CA ASP A 351 15.72 -5.75 -64.58
C ASP A 351 14.86 -5.08 -63.50
N ASP A 352 14.34 -3.85 -63.73
CA ASP A 352 13.49 -3.05 -62.80
C ASP A 352 12.16 -3.73 -62.37
N GLY A 353 11.90 -4.96 -62.81
CA GLY A 353 10.69 -5.69 -62.46
C GLY A 353 10.54 -5.83 -60.94
N LEU A 354 9.40 -5.35 -60.43
CA LEU A 354 9.04 -5.46 -59.02
C LEU A 354 8.00 -6.55 -58.82
N THR A 355 8.30 -7.53 -57.97
CA THR A 355 7.31 -8.46 -57.46
C THR A 355 6.70 -7.90 -56.17
N LEU A 356 5.40 -8.11 -56.00
CA LEU A 356 4.67 -7.59 -54.84
C LEU A 356 4.52 -8.69 -53.80
N SER A 357 4.83 -8.39 -52.54
CA SER A 357 4.55 -9.28 -51.40
C SER A 357 3.59 -8.60 -50.43
N ARG A 358 2.48 -9.26 -50.10
CA ARG A 358 1.51 -8.74 -49.14
C ARG A 358 2.08 -8.86 -47.72
N SER A 359 1.92 -7.82 -46.90
CA SER A 359 2.27 -7.89 -45.48
C SER A 359 1.20 -8.69 -44.70
N GLN A 360 1.61 -9.31 -43.59
CA GLN A 360 0.65 -9.90 -42.67
C GLN A 360 -0.15 -8.79 -41.97
N HIS A 361 -1.42 -9.07 -41.66
CA HIS A 361 -2.30 -8.06 -41.04
C HIS A 361 -1.72 -7.54 -39.71
N GLU A 362 -1.18 -8.44 -38.87
CA GLU A 362 -0.56 -8.08 -37.60
C GLU A 362 0.67 -7.17 -37.79
N GLU A 363 1.49 -7.44 -38.79
CA GLU A 363 2.68 -6.66 -39.10
C GLU A 363 2.32 -5.24 -39.59
N SER A 364 1.34 -5.14 -40.48
CA SER A 364 0.77 -3.85 -40.93
C SER A 364 0.24 -3.04 -39.74
N ARG A 365 -0.50 -3.69 -38.83
CA ARG A 365 -0.97 -3.07 -37.59
C ARG A 365 0.20 -2.65 -36.70
N THR A 366 1.21 -3.49 -36.53
CA THR A 366 2.38 -3.15 -35.70
C THR A 366 3.10 -1.91 -36.26
N ALA A 367 3.31 -1.83 -37.57
CA ALA A 367 4.00 -0.73 -38.22
C ALA A 367 3.30 0.63 -38.05
N ARG A 368 1.97 0.67 -38.05
CA ARG A 368 1.22 1.90 -37.80
C ARG A 368 1.11 2.22 -36.30
N VAL A 369 1.08 1.23 -35.41
CA VAL A 369 1.27 1.50 -33.96
C VAL A 369 2.63 2.15 -33.72
N ILE A 370 3.71 1.64 -34.33
CA ILE A 370 5.05 2.26 -34.26
C ILE A 370 4.98 3.72 -34.71
N ARG A 371 4.38 4.01 -35.85
CA ARG A 371 4.21 5.39 -36.33
C ARG A 371 3.55 6.28 -35.27
N SER A 372 2.42 5.85 -34.74
CA SER A 372 1.61 6.65 -33.81
C SER A 372 2.36 6.88 -32.49
N THR A 373 3.06 5.85 -31.98
CA THR A 373 3.92 5.98 -30.80
C THR A 373 5.11 6.90 -31.04
N VAL A 374 5.84 6.72 -32.15
CA VAL A 374 7.00 7.56 -32.52
C VAL A 374 6.59 9.02 -32.62
N PHE A 375 5.45 9.30 -33.26
CA PHE A 375 4.93 10.66 -33.38
C PHE A 375 4.59 11.27 -32.01
N LEU A 376 3.86 10.54 -31.17
CA LEU A 376 3.45 11.01 -29.85
C LEU A 376 4.64 11.26 -28.92
N PHE A 377 5.60 10.33 -28.89
CA PHE A 377 6.78 10.43 -28.02
C PHE A 377 7.71 11.54 -28.49
N ASN A 378 7.93 11.71 -29.79
CA ASN A 378 8.71 12.85 -30.30
C ASN A 378 8.03 14.19 -29.97
N ARG A 379 6.70 14.29 -30.07
CA ARG A 379 5.95 15.49 -29.64
C ARG A 379 6.14 15.74 -28.14
N PHE A 380 6.09 14.69 -27.33
CA PHE A 380 6.31 14.78 -25.89
C PHE A 380 7.74 15.24 -25.55
N ILE A 381 8.76 14.63 -26.15
CA ILE A 381 10.18 15.00 -25.98
C ILE A 381 10.41 16.48 -26.36
N ARG A 382 9.90 16.91 -27.53
CA ARG A 382 10.01 18.32 -27.95
C ARG A 382 9.32 19.28 -26.98
N GLY A 383 8.19 18.86 -26.40
CA GLY A 383 7.49 19.59 -25.35
C GLY A 383 8.34 19.73 -24.08
N LEU A 384 8.92 18.63 -23.60
CA LEU A 384 9.82 18.60 -22.44
C LEU A 384 11.08 19.46 -22.65
N ASP A 385 11.68 19.43 -23.84
CA ASP A 385 12.83 20.27 -24.17
C ASP A 385 12.51 21.76 -24.14
N THR A 386 11.31 22.11 -24.58
CA THR A 386 10.87 23.50 -24.57
C THR A 386 10.67 23.99 -23.14
N LEU A 387 10.10 23.14 -22.27
CA LEU A 387 9.93 23.42 -20.84
C LEU A 387 11.27 23.51 -20.10
N SER A 388 12.21 22.63 -20.41
CA SER A 388 13.56 22.64 -19.81
C SER A 388 14.34 23.93 -20.17
N LYS A 389 14.15 24.46 -21.39
CA LYS A 389 14.86 25.66 -21.87
C LYS A 389 14.17 26.98 -21.50
N LYS A 390 12.85 27.00 -21.35
CA LYS A 390 12.06 28.21 -21.04
C LYS A 390 11.41 28.09 -19.66
N GLY A 391 12.09 28.57 -18.64
CA GLY A 391 11.50 28.70 -17.31
C GLY A 391 10.20 29.52 -17.31
N LYS A 392 9.15 28.96 -16.69
CA LYS A 392 7.92 29.59 -16.17
C LYS A 392 6.97 30.37 -17.11
N THR A 393 7.18 30.46 -18.43
CA THR A 393 6.45 31.49 -19.24
C THR A 393 5.66 31.03 -20.48
N SER A 394 5.33 29.75 -20.64
CA SER A 394 4.30 29.39 -21.63
C SER A 394 3.46 28.22 -21.18
N THR A 395 2.13 28.40 -21.23
CA THR A 395 1.13 27.33 -21.21
C THR A 395 1.33 26.46 -22.45
N LEU A 396 2.33 25.58 -22.39
CA LEU A 396 2.58 24.59 -23.43
C LEU A 396 1.80 23.35 -23.03
N ASP A 397 0.77 23.02 -23.82
CA ASP A 397 -0.10 21.88 -23.57
C ASP A 397 0.67 20.58 -23.88
N LEU A 398 1.13 19.91 -22.82
CA LEU A 398 1.76 18.60 -22.92
C LEU A 398 0.66 17.53 -23.04
N PRO A 399 0.79 16.56 -23.97
CA PRO A 399 -0.20 15.50 -24.14
C PRO A 399 -0.08 14.42 -23.06
N ILE A 400 -0.20 14.78 -21.78
CA ILE A 400 -0.01 13.88 -20.63
C ILE A 400 -0.99 12.71 -20.67
N GLU A 401 -2.28 12.97 -20.87
CA GLU A 401 -3.32 11.95 -20.92
C GLU A 401 -3.11 10.97 -22.10
N SER A 402 -2.83 11.49 -23.29
CA SER A 402 -2.57 10.64 -24.47
C SER A 402 -1.31 9.80 -24.30
N VAL A 403 -0.27 10.34 -23.64
CA VAL A 403 0.97 9.58 -23.35
C VAL A 403 0.69 8.47 -22.34
N SER A 404 -0.03 8.75 -21.26
CA SER A 404 -0.40 7.73 -20.27
C SER A 404 -1.22 6.61 -20.91
N LEU A 405 -2.28 6.95 -21.66
CA LEU A 405 -3.11 5.96 -22.35
C LEU A 405 -2.30 5.15 -23.38
N SER A 406 -1.42 5.81 -24.14
CA SER A 406 -0.56 5.11 -25.10
C SER A 406 0.43 4.16 -24.40
N LEU A 407 0.90 4.48 -23.21
CA LEU A 407 1.79 3.60 -22.44
C LEU A 407 1.03 2.37 -21.95
N GLU A 408 -0.17 2.56 -21.39
CA GLU A 408 -1.05 1.46 -20.97
C GLU A 408 -1.38 0.52 -22.14
N ASP A 409 -1.75 1.09 -23.29
CA ASP A 409 -2.02 0.32 -24.50
C ASP A 409 -0.80 -0.47 -24.97
N LEU A 410 0.41 0.12 -24.92
CA LEU A 410 1.64 -0.57 -25.30
C LEU A 410 1.99 -1.69 -24.33
N ILE A 411 1.83 -1.46 -23.03
CA ILE A 411 2.07 -2.49 -22.00
C ILE A 411 1.11 -3.68 -22.22
N GLY A 412 -0.18 -3.41 -22.42
CA GLY A 412 -1.17 -4.44 -22.76
C GLY A 412 -0.86 -5.12 -24.10
N TYR A 413 -0.42 -4.36 -25.10
CA TYR A 413 -0.04 -4.91 -26.40
C TYR A 413 1.15 -5.89 -26.28
N PHE A 414 2.12 -5.63 -25.41
CA PHE A 414 3.27 -6.50 -25.18
C PHE A 414 3.09 -7.48 -24.02
N GLN A 415 1.88 -7.64 -23.48
CA GLN A 415 1.61 -8.54 -22.38
C GLN A 415 1.95 -9.99 -22.76
N PRO A 416 2.68 -10.74 -21.91
CA PRO A 416 2.93 -12.16 -22.14
C PRO A 416 1.62 -12.96 -22.07
N PRO A 417 1.51 -14.07 -22.82
CA PRO A 417 0.32 -14.91 -22.78
C PRO A 417 0.13 -15.56 -21.40
N ASP A 418 -1.12 -15.73 -20.99
CA ASP A 418 -1.47 -16.34 -19.71
C ASP A 418 -0.90 -17.76 -19.55
N GLU A 419 -0.49 -18.09 -18.33
CA GLU A 419 0.08 -19.40 -18.00
C GLU A 419 -0.92 -20.56 -18.16
N HIS A 420 -2.23 -20.27 -18.12
CA HIS A 420 -3.30 -21.26 -18.23
C HIS A 420 -3.69 -21.64 -19.66
N LEU A 421 -3.11 -20.98 -20.67
CA LEU A 421 -3.39 -21.29 -22.08
C LEU A 421 -2.82 -22.65 -22.49
N GLU A 422 -3.44 -23.27 -23.50
CA GLU A 422 -2.89 -24.46 -24.13
C GLU A 422 -1.48 -24.20 -24.67
N HIS A 423 -0.59 -25.19 -24.58
CA HIS A 423 0.80 -25.04 -24.96
C HIS A 423 0.98 -24.57 -26.42
N GLU A 424 0.20 -25.09 -27.37
CA GLU A 424 0.30 -24.70 -28.78
C GLU A 424 -0.05 -23.22 -28.98
N ASP A 425 -1.19 -22.78 -28.43
CA ASP A 425 -1.63 -21.38 -28.47
C ASP A 425 -0.64 -20.44 -27.76
N LYS A 426 -0.10 -20.88 -26.61
CA LYS A 426 0.93 -20.13 -25.89
C LYS A 426 2.17 -19.92 -26.76
N GLN A 427 2.66 -20.97 -27.45
CA GLN A 427 3.82 -20.85 -28.34
C GLN A 427 3.53 -19.96 -29.56
N ASN A 428 2.32 -20.00 -30.11
CA ASN A 428 1.90 -19.12 -31.21
C ASN A 428 1.91 -17.65 -30.77
N ARG A 429 1.32 -17.33 -29.61
CA ARG A 429 1.32 -15.99 -29.03
C ARG A 429 2.72 -15.50 -28.67
N LEU A 430 3.60 -16.36 -28.15
CA LEU A 430 5.00 -16.01 -27.88
C LEU A 430 5.78 -15.68 -29.15
N ARG A 431 5.56 -16.42 -30.26
CA ARG A 431 6.18 -16.11 -31.56
C ARG A 431 5.69 -14.77 -32.11
N ALA A 432 4.39 -14.51 -32.05
CA ALA A 432 3.80 -13.23 -32.45
C ALA A 432 4.35 -12.07 -31.58
N LEU A 433 4.43 -12.25 -30.27
CA LEU A 433 5.02 -11.27 -29.34
C LEU A 433 6.48 -10.94 -29.69
N LYS A 434 7.32 -11.96 -29.92
CA LYS A 434 8.72 -11.75 -30.32
C LYS A 434 8.84 -11.03 -31.67
N SER A 435 7.97 -11.37 -32.63
CA SER A 435 7.92 -10.68 -33.92
C SER A 435 7.64 -9.19 -33.75
N ARG A 436 6.62 -8.84 -32.95
CA ARG A 436 6.26 -7.45 -32.63
C ARG A 436 7.40 -6.71 -31.92
N GLN A 437 8.03 -7.34 -30.93
CA GLN A 437 9.19 -6.77 -30.23
C GLN A 437 10.35 -6.45 -31.19
N ASN A 438 10.64 -7.34 -32.15
CA ASN A 438 11.69 -7.10 -33.15
C ASN A 438 11.34 -5.92 -34.06
N LEU A 439 10.08 -5.81 -34.53
CA LEU A 439 9.64 -4.68 -35.37
C LEU A 439 9.83 -3.32 -34.67
N PHE A 440 9.54 -3.26 -33.37
CA PHE A 440 9.77 -2.06 -32.56
C PHE A 440 11.26 -1.76 -32.38
N GLN A 441 12.08 -2.79 -32.14
CA GLN A 441 13.52 -2.62 -31.96
C GLN A 441 14.18 -2.08 -33.23
N GLU A 442 13.85 -2.60 -34.42
CA GLU A 442 14.41 -2.16 -35.71
C GLU A 442 14.07 -0.69 -36.04
N GLU A 443 12.98 -0.16 -35.50
CA GLU A 443 12.60 1.25 -35.63
C GLU A 443 13.19 2.14 -34.51
N GLY A 444 14.05 1.59 -33.66
CA GLY A 444 14.76 2.34 -32.60
C GLY A 444 13.89 2.71 -31.40
N MET A 445 12.79 1.98 -31.16
CA MET A 445 11.82 2.33 -30.11
C MET A 445 12.40 2.28 -28.69
N ILE A 446 13.35 1.38 -28.42
CA ILE A 446 14.03 1.33 -27.13
C ILE A 446 14.75 2.65 -26.86
N ASN A 447 15.52 3.16 -27.83
CA ASN A 447 16.23 4.44 -27.69
C ASN A 447 15.27 5.61 -27.48
N LEU A 448 14.12 5.62 -28.16
CA LEU A 448 13.10 6.65 -27.97
C LEU A 448 12.49 6.62 -26.55
N VAL A 449 12.22 5.42 -26.02
CA VAL A 449 11.75 5.26 -24.63
C VAL A 449 12.82 5.72 -23.64
N LEU A 450 14.09 5.38 -23.87
CA LEU A 450 15.21 5.85 -23.04
C LEU A 450 15.34 7.38 -23.06
N GLU A 451 15.17 8.01 -24.22
CA GLU A 451 15.19 9.47 -24.33
C GLU A 451 14.03 10.12 -23.56
N CYS A 452 12.82 9.56 -23.63
CA CYS A 452 11.69 10.00 -22.78
C CYS A 452 12.04 9.92 -21.29
N ILE A 453 12.62 8.78 -20.87
CA ILE A 453 13.04 8.55 -19.48
C ILE A 453 14.10 9.58 -19.06
N ASP A 454 15.14 9.80 -19.87
CA ASP A 454 16.21 10.73 -19.56
C ASP A 454 15.71 12.17 -19.42
N ARG A 455 14.80 12.63 -20.28
CA ARG A 455 14.22 13.98 -20.19
C ARG A 455 13.31 14.15 -18.98
N LEU A 456 12.61 13.09 -18.54
CA LEU A 456 11.85 13.11 -17.29
C LEU A 456 12.75 13.05 -16.05
N HIS A 457 13.91 12.39 -16.14
CA HIS A 457 14.87 12.31 -15.03
C HIS A 457 15.58 13.62 -14.71
N VAL A 458 15.53 14.62 -15.59
CA VAL A 458 16.03 15.98 -15.29
C VAL A 458 15.31 16.58 -14.06
N TYR A 459 14.06 16.19 -13.81
CA TYR A 459 13.28 16.67 -12.68
C TYR A 459 13.52 15.80 -11.45
N SER A 460 13.84 16.42 -10.30
CA SER A 460 14.20 15.74 -9.06
C SER A 460 13.01 15.16 -8.27
N SER A 461 11.81 15.73 -8.41
CA SER A 461 10.60 15.29 -7.72
C SER A 461 9.34 15.64 -8.51
N ALA A 462 8.23 14.97 -8.18
CA ALA A 462 6.91 15.29 -8.72
C ALA A 462 6.52 16.77 -8.52
N ALA A 463 6.86 17.36 -7.38
CA ALA A 463 6.62 18.77 -7.10
C ALA A 463 7.43 19.70 -8.02
N HIS A 464 8.70 19.38 -8.28
CA HIS A 464 9.52 20.14 -9.22
C HIS A 464 8.97 20.07 -10.65
N PHE A 465 8.44 18.92 -11.07
CA PHE A 465 7.76 18.81 -12.36
C PHE A 465 6.44 19.59 -12.38
N ALA A 466 5.67 19.55 -11.29
CA ALA A 466 4.41 20.29 -11.14
C ALA A 466 4.61 21.81 -11.29
N ASP A 467 5.71 22.34 -10.78
CA ASP A 467 6.05 23.77 -10.86
C ASP A 467 6.36 24.24 -12.29
N VAL A 468 6.78 23.33 -13.18
CA VAL A 468 7.19 23.64 -14.56
C VAL A 468 6.11 23.30 -15.57
N ALA A 469 5.49 22.13 -15.43
CA ALA A 469 4.51 21.58 -16.37
C ALA A 469 3.05 21.73 -15.92
N GLY A 470 2.80 22.17 -14.68
CA GLY A 470 1.48 22.30 -14.08
C GLY A 470 1.15 21.16 -13.11
N LYS A 471 0.18 21.42 -12.21
CA LYS A 471 -0.15 20.52 -11.09
C LYS A 471 -0.58 19.12 -11.54
N GLU A 472 -1.47 19.03 -12.53
CA GLU A 472 -1.98 17.76 -13.07
C GLU A 472 -0.88 16.90 -13.71
N ALA A 473 0.06 17.54 -14.41
CA ALA A 473 1.24 16.88 -14.96
C ALA A 473 2.17 16.35 -13.86
N GLY A 474 2.31 17.11 -12.77
CA GLY A 474 3.04 16.71 -11.55
C GLY A 474 2.49 15.44 -10.89
N GLU A 475 1.16 15.33 -10.78
CA GLU A 475 0.47 14.16 -10.21
C GLU A 475 0.70 12.90 -11.07
N SER A 476 0.72 13.06 -12.39
CA SER A 476 0.91 11.97 -13.35
C SER A 476 2.38 11.56 -13.55
N TRP A 477 3.34 12.38 -13.12
CA TRP A 477 4.77 12.20 -13.39
C TRP A 477 5.32 10.86 -12.93
N LYS A 478 5.00 10.45 -11.69
CA LYS A 478 5.46 9.17 -11.14
C LYS A 478 4.84 7.97 -11.88
N SER A 479 3.58 8.10 -12.29
CA SER A 479 2.87 7.06 -13.04
C SER A 479 3.54 6.84 -14.40
N ILE A 480 3.70 7.92 -15.18
CA ILE A 480 4.33 7.89 -16.50
C ILE A 480 5.75 7.32 -16.43
N LEU A 481 6.53 7.73 -15.42
CA LEU A 481 7.89 7.23 -15.27
C LEU A 481 7.92 5.71 -15.00
N ASN A 482 7.01 5.21 -14.15
CA ASN A 482 6.90 3.77 -13.89
C ASN A 482 6.43 3.01 -15.14
N SER A 483 5.41 3.50 -15.84
CA SER A 483 4.91 2.89 -17.08
C SER A 483 5.95 2.87 -18.20
N LEU A 484 6.85 3.86 -18.28
CA LEU A 484 7.97 3.85 -19.23
C LEU A 484 8.97 2.72 -18.92
N TYR A 485 9.29 2.47 -17.64
CA TYR A 485 10.14 1.34 -17.25
C TYR A 485 9.44 -0.01 -17.44
N GLU A 486 8.13 -0.08 -17.17
CA GLU A 486 7.33 -1.28 -17.42
C GLU A 486 7.25 -1.61 -18.91
N LEU A 487 7.03 -0.60 -19.76
CA LEU A 487 7.10 -0.73 -21.22
C LEU A 487 8.49 -1.19 -21.67
N LEU A 488 9.56 -0.62 -21.10
CA LEU A 488 10.93 -1.04 -21.39
C LEU A 488 11.15 -2.51 -21.03
N ALA A 489 10.62 -2.97 -19.89
CA ALA A 489 10.67 -4.37 -19.49
C ALA A 489 9.88 -5.25 -20.47
N ALA A 490 8.68 -4.84 -20.89
CA ALA A 490 7.83 -5.57 -21.83
C ALA A 490 8.46 -5.70 -23.23
N LEU A 491 9.22 -4.70 -23.68
CA LEU A 491 9.97 -4.74 -24.95
C LEU A 491 11.16 -5.70 -24.93
N ILE A 492 11.72 -5.99 -23.76
CA ILE A 492 12.97 -6.77 -23.59
C ILE A 492 12.68 -8.21 -23.16
N ARG A 493 11.66 -8.42 -22.32
CA ARG A 493 11.32 -9.72 -21.71
C ARG A 493 11.16 -10.84 -22.75
N GLY A 494 11.84 -11.96 -22.53
CA GLY A 494 11.75 -13.16 -23.38
C GLY A 494 12.44 -13.04 -24.74
N ASN A 495 13.15 -11.93 -25.00
CA ASN A 495 13.86 -11.70 -26.26
C ASN A 495 15.35 -11.41 -26.04
N ARG A 496 16.15 -12.48 -26.13
CA ARG A 496 17.61 -12.42 -25.98
C ARG A 496 18.30 -11.38 -26.87
N LYS A 497 17.81 -11.12 -28.09
CA LYS A 497 18.42 -10.12 -28.99
C LYS A 497 18.29 -8.71 -28.40
N ASN A 498 17.10 -8.36 -27.91
CA ASN A 498 16.84 -7.07 -27.28
C ASN A 498 17.64 -6.92 -25.97
N CYS A 499 17.73 -7.98 -25.16
CA CYS A 499 18.55 -7.98 -23.94
C CYS A 499 20.04 -7.78 -24.24
N ALA A 500 20.57 -8.41 -25.28
CA ALA A 500 21.97 -8.27 -25.68
C ALA A 500 22.30 -6.85 -26.14
N GLN A 501 21.41 -6.21 -26.92
CA GLN A 501 21.58 -4.81 -27.32
C GLN A 501 21.49 -3.85 -26.12
N PHE A 502 20.54 -4.09 -25.21
CA PHE A 502 20.39 -3.26 -24.02
C PHE A 502 21.54 -3.43 -23.01
N SER A 503 22.28 -4.54 -23.06
CA SER A 503 23.37 -4.82 -22.10
C SER A 503 24.43 -3.70 -22.03
N GLY A 504 24.68 -2.99 -23.14
CA GLY A 504 25.58 -1.83 -23.16
C GLY A 504 25.11 -0.63 -22.32
N SER A 505 23.81 -0.53 -22.04
CA SER A 505 23.18 0.54 -21.25
C SER A 505 22.93 0.14 -19.79
N LEU A 506 23.54 -0.95 -19.32
CA LEU A 506 23.35 -1.45 -17.95
C LEU A 506 23.89 -0.46 -16.90
N ASP A 507 25.05 0.16 -17.16
CA ASP A 507 25.63 1.20 -16.29
C ASP A 507 24.67 2.39 -16.16
N TRP A 508 24.00 2.78 -17.26
CA TRP A 508 22.96 3.83 -17.26
C TRP A 508 21.78 3.43 -16.37
N LEU A 509 21.25 2.20 -16.51
CA LEU A 509 20.10 1.74 -15.74
C LEU A 509 20.41 1.69 -14.23
N ILE A 510 21.59 1.17 -13.87
CA ILE A 510 21.99 1.01 -12.47
C ILE A 510 22.28 2.37 -11.82
N SER A 511 22.82 3.33 -12.57
CA SER A 511 23.00 4.70 -12.05
C SER A 511 21.68 5.37 -11.62
N ARG A 512 20.54 4.92 -12.14
CA ARG A 512 19.20 5.44 -11.79
C ARG A 512 18.59 4.74 -10.57
N LEU A 513 19.14 3.62 -10.08
CA LEU A 513 18.61 2.90 -8.91
C LEU A 513 18.60 3.72 -7.62
N GLU A 514 19.44 4.76 -7.53
CA GLU A 514 19.48 5.63 -6.36
C GLU A 514 18.19 6.44 -6.17
N ARG A 515 17.34 6.53 -7.21
CA ARG A 515 16.06 7.24 -7.16
C ARG A 515 14.92 6.31 -6.78
N LEU A 516 14.24 6.66 -5.68
CA LEU A 516 13.23 5.81 -5.03
C LEU A 516 11.92 5.65 -5.83
N GLU A 517 11.60 6.58 -6.74
CA GLU A 517 10.24 6.72 -7.29
C GLU A 517 9.89 5.68 -8.37
N ALA A 518 10.89 5.05 -8.98
CA ALA A 518 10.73 4.06 -10.05
C ALA A 518 11.49 2.74 -9.81
N SER A 519 11.87 2.45 -8.56
CA SER A 519 12.72 1.29 -8.23
C SER A 519 12.09 -0.06 -8.61
N SER A 520 10.76 -0.20 -8.55
CA SER A 520 10.07 -1.43 -8.98
C SER A 520 10.25 -1.72 -10.47
N GLY A 521 10.00 -0.72 -11.33
CA GLY A 521 10.14 -0.88 -12.78
C GLY A 521 11.60 -1.08 -13.19
N ILE A 522 12.54 -0.34 -12.57
CA ILE A 522 13.97 -0.50 -12.82
C ILE A 522 14.47 -1.90 -12.46
N LEU A 523 14.07 -2.43 -11.29
CA LEU A 523 14.42 -3.79 -10.86
C LEU A 523 13.86 -4.84 -11.81
N GLU A 524 12.67 -4.61 -12.37
CA GLU A 524 12.04 -5.52 -13.31
C GLU A 524 12.78 -5.55 -14.66
N VAL A 525 13.20 -4.39 -15.17
CA VAL A 525 14.07 -4.32 -16.37
C VAL A 525 15.39 -5.03 -16.11
N LEU A 526 16.04 -4.76 -14.96
CA LEU A 526 17.27 -5.45 -14.56
C LEU A 526 17.09 -6.96 -14.54
N HIS A 527 16.07 -7.45 -13.85
CA HIS A 527 15.78 -8.87 -13.77
C HIS A 527 15.59 -9.49 -15.17
N CYS A 528 14.80 -8.86 -16.05
CA CYS A 528 14.58 -9.34 -17.41
C CYS A 528 15.89 -9.46 -18.22
N VAL A 529 16.78 -8.48 -18.11
CA VAL A 529 18.06 -8.47 -18.84
C VAL A 529 19.00 -9.56 -18.31
N LEU A 530 19.10 -9.71 -16.99
CA LEU A 530 20.02 -10.64 -16.34
C LEU A 530 19.64 -12.12 -16.54
N VAL A 531 18.33 -12.41 -16.60
CA VAL A 531 17.84 -13.77 -16.84
C VAL A 531 18.14 -14.23 -18.26
N GLU A 532 17.98 -13.37 -19.26
CA GLU A 532 18.01 -13.72 -20.68
C GLU A 532 19.38 -13.53 -21.36
N SER A 533 20.21 -12.59 -20.88
CA SER A 533 21.48 -12.21 -21.52
C SER A 533 22.68 -12.51 -20.64
N PRO A 534 23.45 -13.60 -20.90
CA PRO A 534 24.71 -13.83 -20.21
C PRO A 534 25.75 -12.75 -20.51
N GLU A 535 25.63 -12.06 -21.65
CA GLU A 535 26.51 -10.95 -22.03
C GLU A 535 26.37 -9.78 -21.04
N ALA A 536 25.17 -9.54 -20.50
CA ALA A 536 24.94 -8.52 -19.48
C ALA A 536 25.67 -8.82 -18.16
N LEU A 537 25.79 -10.10 -17.77
CA LEU A 537 26.50 -10.49 -16.55
C LEU A 537 27.99 -10.19 -16.60
N ASN A 538 28.59 -10.19 -17.80
CA ASN A 538 30.01 -9.86 -17.98
C ASN A 538 30.32 -8.37 -17.77
N ILE A 539 29.31 -7.49 -17.83
CA ILE A 539 29.46 -6.03 -17.71
C ILE A 539 29.37 -5.59 -16.23
N ILE A 540 28.86 -6.45 -15.35
CA ILE A 540 28.54 -6.11 -13.97
C ILE A 540 29.82 -5.96 -13.14
N LYS A 541 29.91 -4.83 -12.44
CA LYS A 541 31.03 -4.46 -11.57
C LYS A 541 30.60 -4.55 -10.11
N GLU A 542 31.57 -4.62 -9.20
CA GLU A 542 31.33 -4.61 -7.75
C GLU A 542 30.51 -3.40 -7.29
N GLY A 543 30.74 -2.22 -7.87
CA GLY A 543 29.98 -1.00 -7.56
C GLY A 543 28.47 -1.18 -7.77
N HIS A 544 28.07 -1.90 -8.83
CA HIS A 544 26.66 -2.16 -9.12
C HIS A 544 26.01 -3.04 -8.06
N ILE A 545 26.71 -4.10 -7.63
CA ILE A 545 26.21 -5.03 -6.60
C ILE A 545 26.04 -4.30 -5.27
N LYS A 546 27.00 -3.43 -4.89
CA LYS A 546 26.88 -2.59 -3.69
C LYS A 546 25.68 -1.65 -3.76
N SER A 547 25.42 -1.03 -4.91
CA SER A 547 24.21 -0.19 -5.10
C SER A 547 22.92 -0.99 -4.97
N ILE A 548 22.86 -2.22 -5.50
CA ILE A 548 21.70 -3.11 -5.36
C ILE A 548 21.51 -3.54 -3.90
N ILE A 549 22.58 -3.85 -3.16
CA ILE A 549 22.49 -4.20 -1.73
C ILE A 549 22.05 -2.99 -0.90
N SER A 550 22.58 -1.79 -1.19
CA SER A 550 22.12 -0.54 -0.54
C SER A 550 20.64 -0.27 -0.79
N LEU A 551 20.08 -0.75 -1.91
CA LEU A 551 18.66 -0.66 -2.18
C LEU A 551 17.83 -1.42 -1.14
N LEU A 552 18.30 -2.58 -0.68
CA LEU A 552 17.63 -3.43 0.32
C LEU A 552 17.63 -2.77 1.70
N ASP A 553 18.69 -2.01 2.02
CA ASP A 553 18.76 -1.17 3.22
C ASP A 553 17.77 0.02 3.14
N LYS A 554 17.75 0.73 2.01
CA LYS A 554 16.92 1.94 1.83
C LYS A 554 15.42 1.67 1.61
N HIS A 555 15.06 0.58 0.90
CA HIS A 555 13.67 0.26 0.52
C HIS A 555 13.02 -0.79 1.44
N GLY A 556 13.80 -1.34 2.38
CA GLY A 556 13.37 -2.49 3.17
C GLY A 556 13.34 -3.79 2.35
N ARG A 557 12.71 -4.81 2.94
CA ARG A 557 12.75 -6.19 2.45
C ARG A 557 11.83 -6.37 1.24
N ASN A 558 12.39 -6.25 0.03
CA ASN A 558 11.67 -6.45 -1.24
C ASN A 558 12.16 -7.73 -1.96
N HIS A 559 11.24 -8.62 -2.29
CA HIS A 559 11.55 -9.89 -2.97
C HIS A 559 12.22 -9.68 -4.34
N LYS A 560 11.84 -8.64 -5.10
CA LYS A 560 12.42 -8.35 -6.42
C LYS A 560 13.93 -8.09 -6.36
N VAL A 561 14.42 -7.49 -5.27
CA VAL A 561 15.85 -7.25 -5.08
C VAL A 561 16.59 -8.56 -4.90
N LEU A 562 16.01 -9.49 -4.14
CA LEU A 562 16.56 -10.84 -3.95
C LEU A 562 16.51 -11.65 -5.25
N ASP A 563 15.45 -11.52 -6.04
CA ASP A 563 15.32 -12.16 -7.36
C ASP A 563 16.42 -11.67 -8.33
N VAL A 564 16.73 -10.37 -8.32
CA VAL A 564 17.86 -9.79 -9.06
C VAL A 564 19.18 -10.36 -8.55
N LEU A 565 19.44 -10.35 -7.24
CA LEU A 565 20.68 -10.92 -6.67
C LEU A 565 20.85 -12.41 -6.98
N CYS A 566 19.74 -13.17 -7.03
CA CYS A 566 19.72 -14.57 -7.43
C CYS A 566 20.10 -14.71 -8.92
N SER A 567 19.48 -13.91 -9.79
CA SER A 567 19.75 -13.90 -11.23
C SER A 567 21.18 -13.45 -11.58
N LEU A 568 21.80 -12.63 -10.73
CA LEU A 568 23.22 -12.28 -10.85
C LEU A 568 24.17 -13.45 -10.60
N CYS A 569 23.74 -14.45 -9.83
CA CYS A 569 24.55 -15.60 -9.46
C CYS A 569 24.53 -16.70 -10.51
N VAL A 570 23.38 -16.92 -11.15
CA VAL A 570 23.15 -18.03 -12.09
C VAL A 570 22.31 -17.55 -13.28
N CYS A 571 22.80 -17.81 -14.49
CA CYS A 571 22.08 -17.55 -15.73
C CYS A 571 22.14 -18.78 -16.63
N HIS A 572 20.98 -19.25 -17.10
CA HIS A 572 20.84 -20.46 -17.92
C HIS A 572 21.55 -21.71 -17.34
N GLY A 573 21.55 -21.85 -16.01
CA GLY A 573 22.20 -22.97 -15.32
C GLY A 573 23.72 -22.85 -15.17
N VAL A 574 24.33 -21.76 -15.64
CA VAL A 574 25.76 -21.46 -15.48
C VAL A 574 25.95 -20.45 -14.34
N ALA A 575 26.84 -20.78 -13.40
CA ALA A 575 27.12 -19.95 -12.23
C ALA A 575 28.28 -18.97 -12.48
N VAL A 576 28.10 -17.71 -12.06
CA VAL A 576 29.12 -16.66 -12.13
C VAL A 576 29.81 -16.48 -10.78
N ARG A 577 31.00 -17.08 -10.63
CA ARG A 577 31.73 -17.14 -9.35
C ARG A 577 32.10 -15.76 -8.78
N SER A 578 32.51 -14.81 -9.62
CA SER A 578 32.88 -13.46 -9.18
C SER A 578 31.72 -12.78 -8.44
N ASN A 579 30.52 -12.81 -9.02
CA ASN A 579 29.33 -12.18 -8.44
C ASN A 579 28.92 -12.87 -7.12
N GLN A 580 29.02 -14.20 -7.06
CA GLN A 580 28.73 -14.96 -5.84
C GLN A 580 29.64 -14.54 -4.68
N HIS A 581 30.94 -14.41 -4.92
CA HIS A 581 31.88 -13.95 -3.90
C HIS A 581 31.58 -12.52 -3.46
N LEU A 582 31.36 -11.61 -4.41
CA LEU A 582 31.03 -10.21 -4.11
C LEU A 582 29.72 -10.09 -3.30
N ILE A 583 28.69 -10.86 -3.61
CA ILE A 583 27.44 -10.86 -2.85
C ILE A 583 27.69 -11.41 -1.44
N CYS A 584 28.44 -12.51 -1.30
CA CYS A 584 28.78 -13.08 0.01
C CYS A 584 29.54 -12.07 0.88
N ASP A 585 30.55 -11.41 0.32
CA ASP A 585 31.42 -10.49 1.05
C ASP A 585 30.71 -9.18 1.44
N ASN A 586 29.70 -8.74 0.67
CA ASN A 586 28.99 -7.50 0.95
C ASN A 586 27.68 -7.68 1.74
N LEU A 587 27.00 -8.83 1.62
CA LEU A 587 25.69 -9.05 2.25
C LEU A 587 25.78 -9.81 3.59
N LEU A 588 26.69 -10.77 3.72
CA LEU A 588 26.73 -11.68 4.88
C LEU A 588 27.41 -11.13 6.16
N PRO A 589 28.46 -10.29 6.11
CA PRO A 589 29.20 -9.90 7.31
C PRO A 589 28.39 -9.07 8.31
N GLY A 590 27.58 -8.13 7.83
CA GLY A 590 26.79 -7.25 8.70
C GLY A 590 25.60 -7.95 9.37
N ARG A 591 24.97 -8.92 8.68
CA ARG A 591 23.76 -9.63 9.10
C ARG A 591 22.53 -8.75 9.40
N ASP A 592 22.65 -7.43 9.50
CA ASP A 592 21.55 -6.51 9.85
C ASP A 592 20.36 -6.54 8.86
N LEU A 593 20.62 -6.84 7.59
CA LEU A 593 19.62 -6.83 6.53
C LEU A 593 18.82 -8.14 6.41
N LEU A 594 19.45 -9.26 6.76
CA LEU A 594 18.87 -10.60 6.62
C LEU A 594 18.17 -11.03 7.92
N LEU A 595 17.31 -12.05 7.84
CA LEU A 595 16.71 -12.64 9.03
C LEU A 595 17.65 -13.69 9.63
N GLN A 596 17.90 -13.62 10.94
CA GLN A 596 18.60 -14.66 11.70
C GLN A 596 17.63 -15.44 12.57
N THR A 597 17.98 -16.69 12.85
CA THR A 597 17.27 -17.52 13.81
C THR A 597 18.25 -18.33 14.64
N ARG A 598 17.86 -18.63 15.88
CA ARG A 598 18.60 -19.44 16.85
C ARG A 598 17.60 -20.17 17.73
N LEU A 599 17.90 -21.41 18.11
CA LEU A 599 17.14 -22.14 19.12
C LEU A 599 17.42 -21.55 20.50
N VAL A 600 16.37 -21.25 21.26
CA VAL A 600 16.46 -20.63 22.60
C VAL A 600 15.62 -21.41 23.60
N ASN A 601 16.12 -21.51 24.84
CA ASN A 601 15.39 -22.15 25.94
C ASN A 601 14.12 -21.37 26.32
N HIS A 602 13.07 -22.10 26.70
CA HIS A 602 11.87 -21.50 27.27
C HIS A 602 12.11 -21.10 28.72
N VAL A 603 11.77 -19.85 29.07
CA VAL A 603 11.92 -19.28 30.41
C VAL A 603 10.55 -18.98 30.99
N SER A 604 10.36 -19.33 32.27
CA SER A 604 9.15 -19.05 33.03
C SER A 604 9.47 -18.23 34.27
N SER A 605 8.57 -17.30 34.60
CA SER A 605 8.70 -16.43 35.77
C SER A 605 7.58 -16.69 36.77
N MET A 606 7.98 -16.91 38.03
CA MET A 606 7.10 -17.21 39.16
C MET A 606 7.16 -16.08 40.18
N ARG A 607 6.03 -15.73 40.78
CA ARG A 607 5.94 -14.75 41.88
C ARG A 607 5.00 -15.23 42.99
N PRO A 608 5.23 -14.86 44.26
CA PRO A 608 4.20 -14.94 45.28
C PRO A 608 3.14 -13.85 45.09
N ASN A 609 1.95 -14.01 45.67
CA ASN A 609 0.92 -12.97 45.75
C ASN A 609 1.25 -11.89 46.80
N ILE A 610 2.43 -11.29 46.69
CA ILE A 610 2.92 -10.21 47.56
C ILE A 610 3.18 -8.98 46.71
N PHE A 611 2.62 -7.84 47.12
CA PHE A 611 2.74 -6.56 46.43
C PHE A 611 3.17 -5.47 47.41
N LEU A 612 4.27 -4.79 47.06
CA LEU A 612 4.98 -3.85 47.92
C LEU A 612 4.98 -2.49 47.26
N GLY A 613 4.49 -1.45 47.93
CA GLY A 613 4.47 -0.10 47.37
C GLY A 613 4.70 0.97 48.42
N VAL A 614 5.13 2.14 47.97
CA VAL A 614 5.17 3.33 48.80
C VAL A 614 4.11 4.30 48.29
N SER A 615 3.06 4.48 49.08
CA SER A 615 2.16 5.62 48.97
C SER A 615 2.25 6.46 50.25
N GLU A 616 2.15 7.78 50.10
CA GLU A 616 2.13 8.67 51.26
C GLU A 616 0.92 8.33 52.15
N GLY A 617 1.18 8.12 53.45
CA GLY A 617 0.15 7.72 54.41
C GLY A 617 -0.18 6.22 54.42
N SER A 618 0.56 5.37 53.71
CA SER A 618 0.44 3.91 53.80
C SER A 618 0.97 3.35 55.12
N ALA A 619 0.35 2.26 55.60
CA ALA A 619 0.80 1.47 56.75
C ALA A 619 1.86 0.40 56.41
N GLN A 620 2.29 0.27 55.14
CA GLN A 620 3.30 -0.71 54.73
C GLN A 620 4.72 -0.30 55.18
N TYR A 621 5.57 -1.31 55.43
CA TYR A 621 7.00 -1.10 55.63
C TYR A 621 7.66 -0.55 54.36
N ARG A 622 8.77 0.17 54.53
CA ARG A 622 9.55 0.73 53.42
C ARG A 622 10.73 -0.13 52.99
N LYS A 623 11.13 -1.10 53.82
CA LYS A 623 12.28 -1.99 53.58
C LYS A 623 11.84 -3.44 53.70
N TRP A 624 12.09 -4.24 52.66
CA TRP A 624 11.56 -5.59 52.52
C TRP A 624 12.65 -6.62 52.21
N TYR A 625 12.48 -7.83 52.74
CA TYR A 625 13.45 -8.90 52.68
C TYR A 625 12.79 -10.25 52.38
N TYR A 626 13.40 -11.02 51.48
CA TYR A 626 13.12 -12.44 51.29
C TYR A 626 14.40 -13.21 50.93
N GLU A 627 14.37 -14.53 51.08
CA GLU A 627 15.42 -15.42 50.59
C GLU A 627 14.86 -16.39 49.55
N LEU A 628 15.69 -16.75 48.58
CA LEU A 628 15.45 -17.85 47.66
C LEU A 628 16.52 -18.90 47.86
N ILE A 629 16.11 -20.14 48.12
CA ILE A 629 17.01 -21.29 48.16
C ILE A 629 16.98 -22.01 46.81
N VAL A 630 18.15 -22.33 46.29
CA VAL A 630 18.33 -23.14 45.09
C VAL A 630 18.52 -24.60 45.48
N ASP A 631 17.55 -25.46 45.21
CA ASP A 631 17.65 -26.89 45.55
C ASP A 631 18.41 -27.67 44.47
N HIS A 632 18.19 -27.32 43.21
CA HIS A 632 18.77 -28.04 42.07
C HIS A 632 18.89 -27.16 40.85
N VAL A 633 20.02 -27.26 40.15
CA VAL A 633 20.28 -26.64 38.85
C VAL A 633 21.05 -27.64 38.00
N GLU A 634 20.43 -28.09 36.91
CA GLU A 634 21.12 -28.82 35.85
C GLU A 634 21.77 -27.81 34.91
N ALA A 635 23.09 -27.83 34.70
CA ALA A 635 23.79 -26.75 33.96
C ALA A 635 23.39 -26.63 32.48
N PHE A 636 23.04 -27.75 31.85
CA PHE A 636 22.66 -27.84 30.44
C PHE A 636 21.54 -28.86 30.26
N VAL A 637 20.33 -28.39 30.02
CA VAL A 637 19.20 -29.23 29.57
C VAL A 637 19.15 -29.30 28.04
N THR A 638 19.67 -28.27 27.37
CA THR A 638 19.83 -28.18 25.91
C THR A 638 21.26 -27.76 25.57
N ALA A 639 21.55 -27.46 24.30
CA ALA A 639 22.83 -26.90 23.88
C ALA A 639 23.09 -25.48 24.47
N GLU A 640 22.07 -24.83 25.01
CA GLU A 640 22.16 -23.53 25.66
C GLU A 640 22.13 -23.68 27.19
N ALA A 641 22.93 -22.88 27.88
CA ALA A 641 23.02 -22.90 29.34
C ALA A 641 21.66 -22.62 29.98
N THR A 642 21.41 -23.21 31.14
CA THR A 642 20.16 -22.97 31.87
C THR A 642 20.06 -21.54 32.40
N HIS A 643 18.85 -20.99 32.31
CA HIS A 643 18.52 -19.67 32.82
C HIS A 643 18.07 -19.82 34.28
N LEU A 644 18.66 -19.04 35.20
CA LEU A 644 18.17 -18.88 36.57
C LEU A 644 18.54 -17.48 37.06
N ARG A 645 17.53 -16.67 37.40
CA ARG A 645 17.70 -15.32 37.93
C ARG A 645 16.63 -15.02 38.98
N VAL A 646 16.99 -14.24 40.00
CA VAL A 646 16.10 -13.89 41.12
C VAL A 646 16.17 -12.41 41.43
N GLY A 647 15.03 -11.79 41.76
CA GLY A 647 15.00 -10.40 42.19
C GLY A 647 13.62 -9.80 42.30
N TRP A 648 13.45 -8.59 41.79
CA TRP A 648 12.25 -7.78 41.95
C TRP A 648 11.72 -7.32 40.60
N ALA A 649 10.40 -7.21 40.48
CA ALA A 649 9.75 -6.65 39.31
C ALA A 649 8.63 -5.71 39.71
N SER A 650 8.35 -4.72 38.86
CA SER A 650 7.25 -3.76 39.02
C SER A 650 6.03 -4.16 38.19
N THR A 651 4.84 -4.02 38.77
CA THR A 651 3.55 -4.23 38.09
C THR A 651 3.28 -3.26 36.96
N GLN A 652 4.00 -2.14 36.89
CA GLN A 652 3.77 -1.10 35.89
C GLN A 652 4.20 -1.53 34.47
N GLY A 653 5.13 -2.47 34.35
CA GLY A 653 5.68 -2.85 33.04
C GLY A 653 6.26 -4.25 32.89
N TYR A 654 6.55 -4.99 33.98
CA TYR A 654 7.08 -6.34 33.83
C TYR A 654 5.98 -7.33 33.40
N GLY A 655 6.08 -7.78 32.15
CA GLY A 655 5.17 -8.75 31.53
C GLY A 655 5.96 -9.88 30.86
N PRO A 656 6.25 -10.98 31.57
CA PRO A 656 7.04 -12.08 31.00
C PRO A 656 6.20 -12.84 29.97
N TYR A 657 6.59 -12.75 28.70
CA TYR A 657 5.99 -13.51 27.61
C TYR A 657 6.94 -14.64 27.16
N PRO A 658 6.43 -15.87 26.99
CA PRO A 658 7.26 -17.03 26.68
C PRO A 658 7.77 -17.12 25.23
N GLY A 659 7.35 -16.18 24.38
CA GLY A 659 7.72 -16.09 22.96
C GLY A 659 8.99 -15.28 22.74
N GLY A 660 8.87 -14.14 22.05
CA GLY A 660 9.99 -13.25 21.73
C GLY A 660 10.00 -11.97 22.56
N GLY A 661 11.17 -11.65 23.12
CA GLY A 661 11.50 -10.38 23.77
C GLY A 661 12.32 -9.42 22.89
N GLU A 662 12.87 -8.37 23.50
CA GLU A 662 13.81 -7.44 22.82
C GLU A 662 15.14 -8.13 22.43
N GLY A 663 15.47 -9.25 23.08
CA GLY A 663 16.63 -10.10 22.79
C GLY A 663 16.27 -11.49 22.27
N TRP A 664 17.20 -12.44 22.44
CA TRP A 664 16.97 -13.85 22.12
C TRP A 664 16.19 -14.54 23.24
N GLY A 665 14.98 -15.02 22.94
CA GLY A 665 14.15 -15.81 23.87
C GLY A 665 13.01 -15.04 24.53
N GLY A 666 12.38 -15.67 25.51
CA GLY A 666 11.29 -15.07 26.29
C GLY A 666 11.81 -14.18 27.42
N ASN A 667 11.02 -13.15 27.78
CA ASN A 667 11.38 -12.17 28.81
C ASN A 667 11.45 -12.83 30.20
N GLY A 668 12.67 -13.09 30.70
CA GLY A 668 12.93 -13.40 32.09
C GLY A 668 13.03 -12.13 32.95
N VAL A 669 13.28 -12.29 34.25
CA VAL A 669 13.54 -11.13 35.11
C VAL A 669 14.89 -10.50 34.72
N GLY A 670 14.94 -9.17 34.65
CA GLY A 670 16.14 -8.39 34.29
C GLY A 670 16.31 -8.10 32.79
N ASP A 671 15.38 -8.57 31.95
CA ASP A 671 15.42 -8.34 30.51
C ASP A 671 14.75 -7.01 30.10
N ASP A 672 13.94 -6.42 30.97
CA ASP A 672 13.30 -5.11 30.77
C ASP A 672 13.77 -4.05 31.79
N LEU A 673 13.29 -2.81 31.65
CA LEU A 673 13.59 -1.71 32.56
C LEU A 673 12.74 -1.71 33.85
N TYR A 674 11.81 -2.65 33.99
CA TYR A 674 10.88 -2.75 35.11
C TYR A 674 11.21 -3.91 36.06
N SER A 675 12.28 -4.64 35.77
CA SER A 675 12.73 -5.79 36.54
C SER A 675 14.23 -5.77 36.78
N TYR A 676 14.62 -6.22 37.97
CA TYR A 676 15.95 -6.10 38.53
C TYR A 676 16.34 -7.41 39.20
N CYS A 677 17.39 -8.06 38.73
CA CYS A 677 17.73 -9.39 39.24
C CYS A 677 19.23 -9.67 39.30
N PHE A 678 19.53 -10.81 39.93
CA PHE A 678 20.86 -11.35 40.13
C PHE A 678 20.89 -12.83 39.73
N ASP A 679 21.99 -13.25 39.11
CA ASP A 679 22.21 -14.63 38.60
C ASP A 679 23.42 -15.34 39.25
N GLY A 680 24.02 -14.72 40.28
CA GLY A 680 25.26 -15.19 40.92
C GLY A 680 26.50 -14.37 40.55
N LEU A 681 26.56 -13.83 39.32
CA LEU A 681 27.71 -13.12 38.78
C LEU A 681 27.40 -11.69 38.32
N HIS A 682 26.15 -11.43 37.93
CA HIS A 682 25.72 -10.21 37.27
C HIS A 682 24.45 -9.65 37.91
N LEU A 683 24.35 -8.33 37.87
CA LEU A 683 23.11 -7.59 38.02
C LEU A 683 22.54 -7.32 36.62
N TRP A 684 21.28 -7.70 36.42
CA TRP A 684 20.58 -7.56 35.14
C TRP A 684 19.42 -6.57 35.23
N ALA A 685 19.37 -5.65 34.26
CA ALA A 685 18.23 -4.79 33.94
C ALA A 685 18.31 -4.37 32.47
N GLY A 686 17.19 -4.38 31.74
CA GLY A 686 17.12 -3.99 30.33
C GLY A 686 18.03 -4.79 29.40
N CYS A 687 18.14 -6.11 29.60
CA CYS A 687 19.06 -7.00 28.88
C CYS A 687 20.57 -6.67 29.08
N VAL A 688 20.92 -5.79 30.02
CA VAL A 688 22.31 -5.41 30.29
C VAL A 688 22.83 -6.20 31.50
N ALA A 689 23.82 -7.06 31.26
CA ALA A 689 24.56 -7.75 32.32
C ALA A 689 25.67 -6.86 32.88
N ARG A 690 25.62 -6.54 34.17
CA ARG A 690 26.71 -5.83 34.88
C ARG A 690 27.37 -6.77 35.87
N SER A 691 28.63 -7.12 35.63
CA SER A 691 29.39 -7.99 36.53
C SER A 691 29.57 -7.34 37.91
N VAL A 692 29.39 -8.14 38.96
CA VAL A 692 29.51 -7.70 40.35
C VAL A 692 30.51 -8.55 41.11
N SER A 693 31.09 -7.97 42.15
CA SER A 693 32.06 -8.68 43.00
C SER A 693 31.38 -9.24 44.24
N SER A 694 31.53 -10.54 44.48
CA SER A 694 31.14 -11.21 45.72
C SER A 694 32.27 -12.15 46.17
N PRO A 695 32.39 -12.48 47.46
CA PRO A 695 33.34 -13.52 47.87
C PRO A 695 32.86 -14.89 47.33
N ASN A 696 33.76 -15.68 46.74
CA ASN A 696 33.44 -16.88 45.96
C ASN A 696 32.43 -16.61 44.83
N GLN A 697 32.84 -15.88 43.78
CA GLN A 697 32.01 -15.63 42.59
C GLN A 697 31.71 -16.92 41.83
N HIS A 698 30.44 -17.25 41.67
CA HIS A 698 29.96 -18.35 40.83
C HIS A 698 28.51 -18.12 40.40
N VAL A 699 28.08 -18.78 39.34
CA VAL A 699 26.66 -18.85 38.95
C VAL A 699 25.90 -19.64 40.03
N LEU A 700 24.64 -19.29 40.26
CA LEU A 700 23.78 -19.95 41.23
C LEU A 700 23.77 -21.48 41.06
N ARG A 701 24.12 -22.21 42.11
CA ARG A 701 24.13 -23.67 42.16
C ARG A 701 23.29 -24.19 43.32
N ALA A 702 23.14 -25.51 43.39
CA ALA A 702 22.42 -26.16 44.48
C ALA A 702 23.01 -25.77 45.85
N GLU A 703 22.14 -25.61 46.84
CA GLU A 703 22.38 -25.17 48.23
C GLU A 703 22.72 -23.68 48.41
N ASP A 704 22.77 -22.88 47.34
CA ASP A 704 22.92 -21.43 47.49
C ASP A 704 21.63 -20.79 48.00
N VAL A 705 21.82 -19.78 48.86
CA VAL A 705 20.74 -18.92 49.36
C VAL A 705 20.99 -17.49 48.90
N VAL A 706 20.04 -16.94 48.14
CA VAL A 706 20.07 -15.55 47.69
C VAL A 706 19.13 -14.71 48.54
N SER A 707 19.67 -13.76 49.28
CA SER A 707 18.89 -12.78 50.02
C SER A 707 18.65 -11.54 49.16
N CYS A 708 17.39 -11.15 49.02
CA CYS A 708 16.98 -10.02 48.19
C CYS A 708 16.44 -8.91 49.10
N CYS A 709 17.11 -7.75 49.06
CA CYS A 709 16.78 -6.58 49.89
C CYS A 709 16.22 -5.46 49.00
N LEU A 710 15.04 -4.95 49.34
CA LEU A 710 14.40 -3.81 48.67
C LEU A 710 14.21 -2.67 49.69
N ASP A 711 14.81 -1.51 49.42
CA ASP A 711 14.58 -0.27 50.18
C ASP A 711 13.88 0.73 49.28
N LEU A 712 12.65 1.10 49.63
CA LEU A 712 11.85 2.10 48.92
C LEU A 712 11.95 3.50 49.55
N SER A 713 12.75 3.67 50.60
CA SER A 713 13.00 4.98 51.24
C SER A 713 14.03 5.79 50.44
N ALA A 714 15.11 5.11 50.06
CA ALA A 714 16.05 5.53 49.03
C ALA A 714 16.04 4.37 48.02
N PRO A 715 15.30 4.49 46.90
CA PRO A 715 14.94 3.38 46.01
C PRO A 715 16.20 2.62 45.60
N SER A 716 16.47 1.53 46.31
CA SER A 716 17.67 0.72 46.16
C SER A 716 17.36 -0.77 46.35
N ILE A 717 17.97 -1.58 45.50
CA ILE A 717 17.85 -3.05 45.54
C ILE A 717 19.26 -3.62 45.67
N SER A 718 19.47 -4.44 46.70
CA SER A 718 20.74 -5.11 46.95
C SER A 718 20.55 -6.60 47.17
N PHE A 719 21.61 -7.36 46.86
CA PHE A 719 21.61 -8.82 46.94
C PHE A 719 22.71 -9.32 47.87
N ARG A 720 22.48 -10.48 48.47
CA ARG A 720 23.49 -11.23 49.22
C ARG A 720 23.45 -12.68 48.77
N ILE A 721 24.61 -13.32 48.67
CA ILE A 721 24.72 -14.76 48.41
C ILE A 721 25.32 -15.42 49.65
N ASN A 722 24.63 -16.41 50.20
CA ASN A 722 25.05 -17.14 51.40
C ASN A 722 25.39 -16.20 52.58
N GLY A 723 24.60 -15.14 52.75
CA GLY A 723 24.77 -14.10 53.79
C GLY A 723 25.82 -13.03 53.49
N GLN A 724 26.63 -13.20 52.44
CA GLN A 724 27.71 -12.26 52.06
C GLN A 724 27.21 -11.18 51.10
N PRO A 725 27.61 -9.90 51.29
CA PRO A 725 27.14 -8.80 50.45
C PRO A 725 27.74 -8.87 49.05
N VAL A 726 26.87 -8.78 48.04
CA VAL A 726 27.28 -8.56 46.65
C VAL A 726 27.63 -7.08 46.48
N GLN A 727 28.80 -6.79 45.93
CA GLN A 727 29.28 -5.43 45.67
C GLN A 727 28.60 -4.89 44.40
N GLY A 728 27.40 -4.35 44.60
CA GLY A 728 26.58 -3.74 43.57
C GLY A 728 25.12 -3.67 44.03
N MET A 729 24.45 -2.57 43.69
CA MET A 729 23.02 -2.37 43.94
C MET A 729 22.40 -1.58 42.79
N PHE A 730 21.10 -1.77 42.59
CA PHE A 730 20.33 -0.88 41.72
C PHE A 730 19.89 0.32 42.55
N GLU A 731 19.97 1.52 41.98
CA GLU A 731 19.54 2.77 42.60
C GLU A 731 18.76 3.59 41.58
N ASN A 732 17.98 4.58 42.06
CA ASN A 732 17.27 5.54 41.22
C ASN A 732 16.25 4.92 40.24
N PHE A 733 15.67 3.77 40.59
CA PHE A 733 14.55 3.21 39.83
C PHE A 733 13.23 3.91 40.18
N ASN A 734 12.27 3.85 39.26
CA ASN A 734 10.95 4.41 39.49
C ASN A 734 10.20 3.59 40.56
N SER A 735 9.70 4.26 41.59
CA SER A 735 8.84 3.68 42.63
C SER A 735 7.34 3.76 42.30
N ASP A 736 6.97 4.25 41.11
CA ASP A 736 5.58 4.27 40.66
C ASP A 736 5.10 2.84 40.38
N GLY A 737 4.18 2.35 41.22
CA GLY A 737 3.61 1.01 41.11
C GLY A 737 3.99 0.09 42.26
N LEU A 738 3.65 -1.19 42.11
CA LEU A 738 3.88 -2.20 43.14
C LEU A 738 5.03 -3.11 42.72
N PHE A 739 5.96 -3.34 43.63
CA PHE A 739 7.03 -4.32 43.48
C PHE A 739 6.60 -5.68 44.02
N PHE A 740 7.11 -6.75 43.42
CA PHE A 740 6.91 -8.11 43.91
C PHE A 740 8.19 -8.95 43.77
N PRO A 741 8.39 -9.94 44.65
CA PRO A 741 9.45 -10.93 44.49
C PRO A 741 9.24 -11.74 43.21
N VAL A 742 10.29 -12.00 42.45
CA VAL A 742 10.20 -12.80 41.22
C VAL A 742 11.44 -13.65 41.03
N VAL A 743 11.23 -14.86 40.51
CA VAL A 743 12.30 -15.74 40.04
C VAL A 743 11.96 -16.17 38.63
N SER A 744 12.95 -16.12 37.73
CA SER A 744 12.84 -16.63 36.37
C SER A 744 13.81 -17.79 36.17
N PHE A 745 13.34 -18.89 35.59
CA PHE A 745 14.16 -20.06 35.37
C PHE A 745 13.72 -20.85 34.13
N SER A 746 14.67 -21.56 33.52
CA SER A 746 14.41 -22.55 32.47
C SER A 746 14.10 -23.94 33.03
N SER A 747 13.78 -24.91 32.17
CA SER A 747 13.68 -26.31 32.57
C SER A 747 14.96 -26.81 33.28
N GLY A 748 14.81 -27.79 34.18
CA GLY A 748 15.93 -28.39 34.93
C GLY A 748 16.26 -27.71 36.27
N VAL A 749 15.48 -26.70 36.67
CA VAL A 749 15.73 -25.91 37.90
C VAL A 749 14.65 -26.16 38.97
N LYS A 750 15.08 -26.28 40.24
CA LYS A 750 14.18 -26.34 41.42
C LYS A 750 14.63 -25.30 42.46
N VAL A 751 13.71 -24.44 42.86
CA VAL A 751 13.94 -23.35 43.82
C VAL A 751 12.80 -23.27 44.84
N ARG A 752 13.08 -22.69 46.01
CA ARG A 752 12.10 -22.46 47.07
C ARG A 752 12.20 -21.04 47.63
N TYR A 753 11.05 -20.39 47.79
CA TYR A 753 10.94 -19.12 48.50
C TYR A 753 10.98 -19.32 50.02
N LEU A 754 11.67 -18.42 50.72
CA LEU A 754 11.55 -18.18 52.14
C LEU A 754 11.10 -16.73 52.34
N LEU A 755 9.87 -16.52 52.79
CA LEU A 755 9.26 -15.20 52.89
C LEU A 755 9.17 -14.70 54.35
N GLY A 756 9.54 -15.55 55.31
CA GLY A 756 9.53 -15.28 56.75
C GLY A 756 8.28 -15.80 57.46
N GLY A 757 8.25 -15.63 58.78
CA GLY A 757 7.12 -16.02 59.63
C GLY A 757 6.87 -17.52 59.60
N ARG A 758 5.63 -17.94 59.28
CA ARG A 758 5.26 -19.35 59.12
C ARG A 758 5.56 -19.91 57.72
N HIS A 759 6.07 -19.08 56.81
CA HIS A 759 6.23 -19.38 55.38
C HIS A 759 7.70 -19.47 54.96
N GLY A 760 8.52 -20.07 55.82
CA GLY A 760 9.94 -20.29 55.62
C GLY A 760 10.77 -19.55 56.65
N GLU A 761 11.56 -20.31 57.41
CA GLU A 761 12.56 -19.76 58.32
C GLU A 761 13.79 -19.30 57.53
N PHE A 762 14.20 -18.05 57.72
CA PHE A 762 15.39 -17.53 57.07
C PHE A 762 16.64 -18.27 57.53
N LYS A 763 17.52 -18.58 56.59
CA LYS A 763 18.84 -19.15 56.87
C LYS A 763 19.81 -18.07 57.37
N PHE A 764 19.62 -16.84 56.93
CA PHE A 764 20.41 -15.69 57.35
C PHE A 764 19.54 -14.62 58.00
N LEU A 765 20.14 -13.84 58.89
CA LEU A 765 19.42 -12.76 59.56
C LEU A 765 19.17 -11.60 58.59
N PRO A 766 17.94 -11.07 58.51
CA PRO A 766 17.66 -9.85 57.76
C PRO A 766 18.51 -8.68 58.26
N PRO A 767 18.98 -7.78 57.37
CA PRO A 767 19.66 -6.56 57.79
C PRO A 767 18.75 -5.69 58.68
N SER A 768 19.36 -4.84 59.52
CA SER A 768 18.62 -3.99 60.46
C SER A 768 17.58 -3.11 59.74
N GLY A 769 16.33 -3.18 60.21
CA GLY A 769 15.23 -2.36 59.68
C GLY A 769 14.49 -2.95 58.47
N TYR A 770 14.86 -4.15 58.00
CA TYR A 770 14.14 -4.84 56.94
C TYR A 770 13.05 -5.75 57.50
N ALA A 771 11.84 -5.64 56.95
CA ALA A 771 10.71 -6.48 57.28
C ALA A 771 10.65 -7.71 56.35
N PRO A 772 10.24 -8.87 56.86
CA PRO A 772 10.01 -10.04 56.03
C PRO A 772 8.80 -9.85 55.11
N CYS A 773 8.90 -10.29 53.86
CA CYS A 773 7.86 -10.09 52.85
C CYS A 773 6.48 -10.68 53.22
N PHE A 774 6.41 -11.68 54.11
CA PHE A 774 5.12 -12.23 54.53
C PHE A 774 4.22 -11.20 55.24
N GLU A 775 4.78 -10.14 55.84
CA GLU A 775 4.00 -9.12 56.55
C GLU A 775 3.15 -8.25 55.60
N ALA A 776 3.42 -8.30 54.29
CA ALA A 776 2.62 -7.63 53.27
C ALA A 776 1.39 -8.45 52.82
N VAL A 777 1.23 -9.69 53.27
CA VAL A 777 0.10 -10.55 52.86
C VAL A 777 -1.20 -10.03 53.50
N LEU A 778 -2.23 -9.84 52.69
CA LEU A 778 -3.52 -9.32 53.16
C LEU A 778 -4.20 -10.31 54.13
N PRO A 779 -4.87 -9.85 55.22
CA PRO A 779 -5.44 -10.71 56.26
C PRO A 779 -6.48 -11.75 55.79
N ARG A 780 -7.10 -11.54 54.62
CA ARG A 780 -8.11 -12.43 54.04
C ARG A 780 -7.55 -13.36 52.96
N GLU A 781 -6.29 -13.19 52.56
CA GLU A 781 -5.66 -13.98 51.50
C GLU A 781 -4.72 -15.05 52.07
N LYS A 782 -4.59 -16.15 51.33
CA LYS A 782 -3.58 -17.18 51.60
C LYS A 782 -2.39 -16.95 50.67
N LEU A 783 -1.19 -17.16 51.20
CA LEU A 783 0.03 -17.10 50.40
C LEU A 783 0.05 -18.22 49.37
N ARG A 784 0.31 -17.87 48.10
CA ARG A 784 0.45 -18.79 46.97
C ARG A 784 1.54 -18.30 46.02
N VAL A 785 2.13 -19.23 45.28
CA VAL A 785 3.04 -18.93 44.16
C VAL A 785 2.26 -19.12 42.87
N GLU A 786 2.33 -18.13 42.01
CA GLU A 786 1.62 -18.09 40.72
C GLU A 786 2.58 -17.65 39.61
N HIS A 787 2.25 -17.97 38.37
CA HIS A 787 2.96 -17.42 37.22
C HIS A 787 2.81 -15.90 37.22
N SER A 788 3.89 -15.17 36.93
CA SER A 788 3.85 -13.71 36.93
C SER A 788 2.82 -13.14 35.96
N GLN A 789 2.56 -13.85 34.84
CA GLN A 789 1.50 -13.57 33.89
C GLN A 789 0.93 -14.89 33.35
N GLU A 790 -0.33 -15.17 33.64
CA GLU A 790 -1.01 -16.41 33.24
C GLU A 790 -2.15 -16.07 32.28
N TYR A 791 -2.02 -16.49 31.02
CA TYR A 791 -3.01 -16.24 29.96
C TYR A 791 -3.80 -17.50 29.58
N LYS A 792 -3.40 -18.66 30.13
CA LYS A 792 -4.06 -19.94 29.92
C LYS A 792 -3.94 -20.82 31.16
N HIS A 793 -4.98 -21.60 31.43
CA HIS A 793 -4.93 -22.74 32.34
C HIS A 793 -5.26 -24.02 31.56
N ASP A 794 -4.33 -24.97 31.58
CA ASP A 794 -4.52 -26.29 30.97
C ASP A 794 -5.03 -27.26 32.06
N HIS A 795 -6.35 -27.31 32.29
CA HIS A 795 -6.98 -28.29 33.20
C HIS A 795 -7.40 -29.55 32.41
N GLY A 796 -6.54 -30.57 32.40
CA GLY A 796 -6.88 -31.87 31.80
C GLY A 796 -7.16 -31.77 30.29
N ARG A 797 -8.42 -31.98 29.87
CA ARG A 797 -8.85 -31.97 28.45
C ARG A 797 -9.34 -30.61 27.95
N THR A 798 -9.56 -29.63 28.82
CA THR A 798 -10.12 -28.31 28.43
C THR A 798 -9.05 -27.23 28.63
N ARG A 799 -8.90 -26.35 27.64
CA ARG A 799 -8.00 -25.20 27.70
C ARG A 799 -8.82 -23.96 28.02
N ASP A 800 -8.63 -23.40 29.21
CA ASP A 800 -9.30 -22.18 29.64
C ASP A 800 -8.40 -20.98 29.34
N LEU A 801 -8.93 -20.02 28.58
CA LEU A 801 -8.25 -18.75 28.31
C LEU A 801 -8.60 -17.74 29.39
N LEU A 802 -7.59 -17.14 30.01
CA LEU A 802 -7.77 -16.16 31.06
C LEU A 802 -7.76 -14.74 30.49
N GLY A 803 -8.67 -13.89 30.98
CA GLY A 803 -8.63 -12.45 30.73
C GLY A 803 -7.49 -11.78 31.48
N PRO A 804 -7.19 -10.50 31.19
CA PRO A 804 -6.15 -9.74 31.89
C PRO A 804 -6.43 -9.71 33.39
N THR A 805 -5.46 -10.13 34.19
CA THR A 805 -5.55 -10.06 35.65
C THR A 805 -5.53 -8.60 36.09
N VAL A 806 -6.61 -8.12 36.70
CA VAL A 806 -6.65 -6.77 37.28
C VAL A 806 -5.73 -6.75 38.49
N THR A 807 -4.57 -6.11 38.36
CA THR A 807 -3.66 -5.85 39.48
C THR A 807 -4.41 -5.09 40.58
N LEU A 808 -4.42 -5.65 41.79
CA LEU A 808 -5.13 -5.10 42.94
C LEU A 808 -4.60 -3.69 43.26
N SER A 809 -5.40 -2.66 42.96
CA SER A 809 -5.14 -1.27 43.35
C SER A 809 -5.11 -1.07 44.87
N GLN A 810 -5.56 -2.08 45.63
CA GLN A 810 -5.75 -2.05 47.07
C GLN A 810 -4.65 -2.81 47.84
N ALA A 811 -3.46 -3.01 47.25
CA ALA A 811 -2.34 -3.69 47.92
C ALA A 811 -1.79 -2.91 49.14
N ALA A 812 -1.88 -1.57 49.12
CA ALA A 812 -1.48 -0.70 50.22
C ALA A 812 -2.69 0.08 50.75
N PHE A 813 -3.07 -0.16 52.00
CA PHE A 813 -4.12 0.61 52.65
C PHE A 813 -3.61 2.03 52.97
N THR A 814 -4.16 3.01 52.27
CA THR A 814 -3.94 4.44 52.53
C THR A 814 -5.26 5.03 53.02
N PRO A 815 -5.36 5.45 54.30
CA PRO A 815 -6.61 5.98 54.81
C PRO A 815 -6.91 7.33 54.16
N THR A 816 -8.14 7.47 53.66
CA THR A 816 -8.65 8.73 53.08
C THR A 816 -9.82 9.25 53.92
N PRO A 817 -9.55 9.98 55.01
CA PRO A 817 -10.62 10.63 55.78
C PRO A 817 -11.35 11.68 54.95
N VAL A 818 -12.65 11.83 55.23
CA VAL A 818 -13.49 12.92 54.71
C VAL A 818 -12.96 14.25 55.25
N ASP A 819 -12.72 15.22 54.37
CA ASP A 819 -12.25 16.55 54.75
C ASP A 819 -13.40 17.39 55.33
N THR A 820 -13.28 17.75 56.61
CA THR A 820 -14.25 18.58 57.35
C THR A 820 -13.74 20.02 57.56
N SER A 821 -12.56 20.37 57.02
CA SER A 821 -11.87 21.64 57.32
C SER A 821 -12.64 22.88 56.86
N GLN A 822 -13.32 22.79 55.70
CA GLN A 822 -14.10 23.88 55.11
C GLN A 822 -15.57 23.91 55.58
N ILE A 823 -16.00 22.93 56.39
CA ILE A 823 -17.38 22.83 56.85
C ILE A 823 -17.56 23.63 58.14
N VAL A 824 -18.35 24.71 58.05
CA VAL A 824 -18.81 25.48 59.21
C VAL A 824 -20.13 24.89 59.69
N LEU A 825 -20.24 24.62 61.00
CA LEU A 825 -21.45 24.06 61.57
C LEU A 825 -22.52 25.16 61.71
N PRO A 826 -23.73 24.99 61.17
CA PRO A 826 -24.81 25.95 61.36
C PRO A 826 -25.20 26.14 62.84
N PRO A 827 -25.60 27.34 63.28
CA PRO A 827 -25.91 27.63 64.70
C PRO A 827 -26.97 26.71 65.34
N HIS A 828 -27.93 26.22 64.55
CA HIS A 828 -28.95 25.29 65.05
C HIS A 828 -28.38 23.89 65.35
N LEU A 829 -27.34 23.45 64.64
CA LEU A 829 -26.64 22.19 64.90
C LEU A 829 -25.62 22.34 66.04
N GLU A 830 -25.07 23.53 66.27
CA GLU A 830 -24.22 23.81 67.45
C GLU A 830 -24.98 23.57 68.77
N ARG A 831 -26.27 23.90 68.81
CA ARG A 831 -27.15 23.60 69.95
C ARG A 831 -27.37 22.10 70.15
N ILE A 832 -27.42 21.33 69.05
CA ILE A 832 -27.59 19.88 69.08
C ILE A 832 -26.28 19.17 69.43
N ARG A 833 -25.12 19.74 69.08
CA ARG A 833 -23.78 19.18 69.37
C ARG A 833 -23.63 18.74 70.82
N GLU A 834 -24.01 19.59 71.78
CA GLU A 834 -23.89 19.27 73.21
C GLU A 834 -24.86 18.16 73.63
N LYS A 835 -26.09 18.16 73.10
CA LYS A 835 -27.08 17.12 73.36
C LYS A 835 -26.71 15.77 72.75
N LEU A 836 -26.08 15.78 71.58
CA LEU A 836 -25.53 14.58 70.95
C LEU A 836 -24.37 14.02 71.77
N ALA A 837 -23.44 14.87 72.21
CA ALA A 837 -22.33 14.47 73.08
C ALA A 837 -22.82 13.88 74.41
N GLU A 838 -23.82 14.51 75.02
CA GLU A 838 -24.47 14.01 76.23
C GLU A 838 -25.09 12.63 75.99
N ASN A 839 -25.89 12.44 74.94
CA ASN A 839 -26.52 11.13 74.68
C ASN A 839 -25.52 10.03 74.29
N ILE A 840 -24.46 10.35 73.55
CA ILE A 840 -23.36 9.41 73.25
C ILE A 840 -22.67 8.99 74.55
N HIS A 841 -22.42 9.96 75.46
CA HIS A 841 -21.86 9.68 76.77
C HIS A 841 -22.77 8.80 77.62
N GLU A 842 -24.08 9.08 77.66
CA GLU A 842 -25.08 8.26 78.36
C GLU A 842 -25.09 6.80 77.85
N LEU A 843 -25.02 6.58 76.53
CA LEU A 843 -24.93 5.25 75.92
C LEU A 843 -23.59 4.56 76.22
N TRP A 844 -22.49 5.31 76.19
CA TRP A 844 -21.16 4.79 76.51
C TRP A 844 -21.07 4.35 77.99
N VAL A 845 -21.59 5.16 78.91
CA VAL A 845 -21.69 4.82 80.34
C VAL A 845 -22.55 3.58 80.53
N MET A 846 -23.73 3.53 79.89
CA MET A 846 -24.62 2.37 79.95
C MET A 846 -23.91 1.08 79.52
N ASN A 847 -23.24 1.08 78.37
CA ASN A 847 -22.50 -0.07 77.85
C ASN A 847 -21.35 -0.49 78.78
N LYS A 848 -20.66 0.47 79.40
CA LYS A 848 -19.60 0.17 80.38
C LYS A 848 -20.15 -0.48 81.64
N ILE A 849 -21.30 -0.02 82.14
CA ILE A 849 -21.96 -0.65 83.30
C ILE A 849 -22.41 -2.09 82.97
N GLU A 850 -22.92 -2.34 81.77
CA GLU A 850 -23.27 -3.70 81.31
C GLU A 850 -22.08 -4.65 81.27
N LEU A 851 -20.90 -4.13 80.90
CA LEU A 851 -19.63 -4.86 80.96
C LEU A 851 -19.07 -4.99 82.40
N GLY A 852 -19.78 -4.48 83.40
CA GLY A 852 -19.46 -4.58 84.82
C GLY A 852 -18.50 -3.51 85.33
N TRP A 853 -18.37 -2.37 84.65
CA TRP A 853 -17.54 -1.26 85.11
C TRP A 853 -18.25 -0.42 86.17
N THR A 854 -17.51 0.00 87.20
CA THR A 854 -17.98 0.85 88.29
C THR A 854 -17.18 2.15 88.36
N TYR A 855 -17.73 3.18 88.99
CA TYR A 855 -17.02 4.45 89.16
C TYR A 855 -15.81 4.29 90.11
N GLY A 856 -14.68 4.87 89.72
CA GLY A 856 -13.48 4.97 90.57
C GLY A 856 -12.59 6.14 90.14
N ALA A 857 -11.92 6.79 91.09
CA ALA A 857 -11.17 8.02 90.84
C ALA A 857 -9.95 7.84 89.90
N VAL A 858 -9.44 6.62 89.80
CA VAL A 858 -8.34 6.23 88.90
C VAL A 858 -8.82 5.08 88.04
N ARG A 859 -8.44 5.10 86.76
CA ARG A 859 -8.76 4.01 85.84
C ARG A 859 -7.96 2.76 86.23
N ASP A 860 -8.67 1.67 86.51
CA ASP A 860 -8.08 0.38 86.83
C ASP A 860 -8.85 -0.71 86.07
N ASP A 861 -8.24 -1.23 85.00
CA ASP A 861 -8.87 -2.20 84.11
C ASP A 861 -9.08 -3.56 84.79
N ASN A 862 -8.25 -3.92 85.78
CA ASN A 862 -8.37 -5.16 86.55
C ASN A 862 -9.53 -5.10 87.56
N LYS A 863 -9.72 -3.94 88.20
CA LYS A 863 -10.86 -3.69 89.11
C LYS A 863 -12.12 -3.23 88.40
N ARG A 864 -12.06 -3.07 87.07
CA ARG A 864 -13.12 -2.50 86.22
C ARG A 864 -13.63 -1.17 86.76
N GLN A 865 -12.71 -0.29 87.11
CA GLN A 865 -13.03 1.06 87.60
C GLN A 865 -12.69 2.10 86.54
N HIS A 866 -13.61 3.02 86.26
CA HIS A 866 -13.40 4.08 85.27
C HIS A 866 -13.81 5.46 85.82
N PRO A 867 -12.96 6.50 85.70
CA PRO A 867 -13.21 7.82 86.28
C PRO A 867 -14.30 8.61 85.55
N CYS A 868 -14.51 8.36 84.26
CA CYS A 868 -15.51 9.07 83.46
C CYS A 868 -16.96 8.54 83.61
N LEU A 869 -17.23 7.62 84.54
CA LEU A 869 -18.60 7.14 84.83
C LEU A 869 -19.35 8.14 85.73
N VAL A 870 -19.49 9.36 85.25
CA VAL A 870 -20.13 10.51 85.91
C VAL A 870 -21.06 11.20 84.91
N GLU A 871 -21.94 12.08 85.42
CA GLU A 871 -22.77 12.95 84.58
C GLU A 871 -21.91 13.74 83.58
N PHE A 872 -22.41 13.97 82.37
CA PHE A 872 -21.68 14.68 81.31
C PHE A 872 -21.16 16.06 81.76
N SER A 873 -21.93 16.77 82.59
CA SER A 873 -21.55 18.07 83.16
C SER A 873 -20.40 18.01 84.16
N ARG A 874 -20.12 16.84 84.73
CA ARG A 874 -19.08 16.58 85.75
C ARG A 874 -17.86 15.85 85.18
N LEU A 875 -17.81 15.64 83.87
CA LEU A 875 -16.62 15.10 83.22
C LEU A 875 -15.43 16.04 83.41
N PRO A 876 -14.19 15.50 83.48
CA PRO A 876 -12.99 16.31 83.37
C PRO A 876 -13.03 17.16 82.08
N GLU A 877 -12.57 18.41 82.14
CA GLU A 877 -12.67 19.36 81.02
C GLU A 877 -12.08 18.82 79.71
N GLN A 878 -10.98 18.05 79.82
CA GLN A 878 -10.35 17.38 78.68
C GLN A 878 -11.26 16.32 78.03
N GLU A 879 -11.90 15.47 78.83
CA GLU A 879 -12.81 14.43 78.35
C GLU A 879 -14.13 15.03 77.83
N ARG A 880 -14.64 16.08 78.49
CA ARG A 880 -15.82 16.81 78.02
C ARG A 880 -15.55 17.47 76.67
N SER A 881 -14.42 18.15 76.53
CA SER A 881 -13.99 18.77 75.27
C SER A 881 -13.81 17.73 74.16
N TYR A 882 -13.24 16.56 74.47
CA TYR A 882 -13.09 15.45 73.52
C TYR A 882 -14.45 14.95 73.02
N ASN A 883 -15.43 14.71 73.90
CA ASN A 883 -16.77 14.26 73.50
C ASN A 883 -17.52 15.31 72.66
N LEU A 884 -17.37 16.60 73.00
CA LEU A 884 -17.92 17.70 72.21
C LEU A 884 -17.26 17.78 70.82
N GLN A 885 -15.95 17.64 70.74
CA GLN A 885 -15.21 17.63 69.48
C GLN A 885 -15.60 16.43 68.62
N MET A 886 -15.76 15.25 69.20
CA MET A 886 -16.17 14.05 68.45
C MET A 886 -17.57 14.18 67.87
N SER A 887 -18.49 14.74 68.65
CA SER A 887 -19.85 15.04 68.20
C SER A 887 -19.86 16.10 67.11
N GLN A 888 -19.01 17.12 67.23
CA GLN A 888 -18.83 18.16 66.22
C GLN A 888 -18.29 17.60 64.90
N GLU A 889 -17.25 16.77 64.94
CA GLU A 889 -16.68 16.14 63.73
C GLU A 889 -17.66 15.17 63.09
N THR A 890 -18.46 14.45 63.88
CA THR A 890 -19.52 13.57 63.36
C THR A 890 -20.56 14.37 62.57
N LEU A 891 -21.01 15.51 63.11
CA LEU A 891 -21.96 16.41 62.42
C LEU A 891 -21.35 17.05 61.17
N LYS A 892 -20.09 17.49 61.22
CA LYS A 892 -19.38 18.02 60.04
C LYS A 892 -19.19 16.96 58.96
N THR A 893 -18.87 15.73 59.35
CA THR A 893 -18.73 14.59 58.42
C THR A 893 -20.05 14.31 57.70
N LEU A 894 -21.17 14.31 58.42
CA LEU A 894 -22.50 14.17 57.83
C LEU A 894 -22.78 15.24 56.77
N LEU A 895 -22.47 16.51 57.07
CA LEU A 895 -22.63 17.61 56.11
C LEU A 895 -21.71 17.46 54.89
N ALA A 896 -20.44 17.08 55.11
CA ALA A 896 -19.46 16.85 54.05
C ALA A 896 -19.85 15.69 53.11
N LEU A 897 -20.53 14.68 53.65
CA LEU A 897 -21.09 13.56 52.89
C LEU A 897 -22.40 13.91 52.15
N GLY A 898 -22.85 15.17 52.21
CA GLY A 898 -24.02 15.67 51.50
C GLY A 898 -25.35 15.39 52.22
N CYS A 899 -25.33 15.04 53.51
CA CYS A 899 -26.57 14.87 54.27
C CYS A 899 -27.20 16.22 54.63
N HIS A 900 -28.50 16.34 54.36
CA HIS A 900 -29.30 17.44 54.89
C HIS A 900 -29.69 17.14 56.34
N VAL A 901 -28.92 17.67 57.28
CA VAL A 901 -29.22 17.57 58.72
C VAL A 901 -30.00 18.80 59.15
N GLY A 902 -31.26 18.62 59.53
CA GLY A 902 -32.15 19.70 59.96
C GLY A 902 -33.23 19.22 60.93
N VAL A 903 -33.86 20.15 61.62
CA VAL A 903 -34.96 19.87 62.55
C VAL A 903 -36.26 19.75 61.75
N ALA A 904 -36.83 18.55 61.66
CA ALA A 904 -38.05 18.29 60.87
C ALA A 904 -39.36 18.63 61.60
N ASP A 905 -39.39 18.51 62.93
CA ASP A 905 -40.53 18.87 63.80
C ASP A 905 -39.99 19.49 65.09
N GLU A 906 -40.17 20.80 65.31
CA GLU A 906 -39.71 21.50 66.52
C GLU A 906 -40.36 20.95 67.80
N ARG A 907 -41.55 20.32 67.69
CA ARG A 907 -42.25 19.68 68.81
C ARG A 907 -41.80 18.24 69.06
N ALA A 908 -40.94 17.67 68.21
CA ALA A 908 -40.42 16.32 68.41
C ALA A 908 -39.51 16.24 69.65
N ALA A 909 -38.78 17.32 69.97
CA ALA A 909 -37.91 17.37 71.15
C ALA A 909 -38.68 17.20 72.48
N GLU A 910 -39.94 17.66 72.55
CA GLU A 910 -40.82 17.50 73.71
C GLU A 910 -41.38 16.06 73.84
N LYS A 911 -41.35 15.28 72.74
CA LYS A 911 -41.83 13.88 72.70
C LYS A 911 -40.73 12.86 73.05
N VAL A 912 -39.47 13.27 73.07
CA VAL A 912 -38.33 12.40 73.41
C VAL A 912 -38.38 12.06 74.90
N LYS A 913 -38.56 10.78 75.23
CA LYS A 913 -38.49 10.26 76.60
C LYS A 913 -37.13 9.60 76.82
N ASN A 914 -36.66 9.63 78.06
CA ASN A 914 -35.48 8.86 78.45
C ASN A 914 -35.87 7.40 78.72
N LEU A 915 -34.95 6.50 78.40
CA LEU A 915 -35.10 5.08 78.65
C LEU A 915 -35.15 4.81 80.17
N LYS A 916 -36.18 4.10 80.63
CA LYS A 916 -36.32 3.75 82.05
C LYS A 916 -35.43 2.56 82.40
N LEU A 917 -34.20 2.84 82.83
CA LEU A 917 -33.26 1.81 83.29
C LEU A 917 -33.55 1.34 84.73
N SER A 918 -33.34 0.04 84.97
CA SER A 918 -33.47 -0.60 86.29
C SER A 918 -32.42 -0.10 87.28
N ALA A 919 -32.63 -0.36 88.58
CA ALA A 919 -31.70 0.05 89.65
C ALA A 919 -30.28 -0.53 89.50
N LYS A 920 -30.09 -1.58 88.69
CA LYS A 920 -28.77 -2.18 88.40
C LYS A 920 -27.81 -1.23 87.69
N TYR A 921 -28.33 -0.22 86.99
CA TYR A 921 -27.54 0.77 86.26
C TYR A 921 -27.19 1.99 87.11
N GLN A 922 -27.61 2.03 88.37
CA GLN A 922 -27.29 3.11 89.29
C GLN A 922 -25.90 2.88 89.89
N LEU A 923 -25.02 3.85 89.71
CA LEU A 923 -23.66 3.83 90.26
C LEU A 923 -23.66 4.22 91.74
N SER A 924 -22.56 3.92 92.43
CA SER A 924 -22.34 4.30 93.83
C SER A 924 -22.41 5.81 94.09
N SER A 925 -22.18 6.63 93.07
CA SER A 925 -22.31 8.09 93.09
C SER A 925 -23.77 8.59 93.04
N GLY A 926 -24.74 7.69 92.88
CA GLY A 926 -26.16 8.02 92.68
C GLY A 926 -26.53 8.35 91.24
N TYR A 927 -25.55 8.48 90.34
CA TYR A 927 -25.76 8.70 88.92
C TYR A 927 -26.29 7.43 88.24
N LYS A 928 -27.34 7.58 87.45
CA LYS A 928 -27.92 6.52 86.62
C LYS A 928 -28.03 7.06 85.20
N PRO A 929 -27.42 6.40 84.20
CA PRO A 929 -27.52 6.89 82.85
C PRO A 929 -28.97 6.85 82.34
N ALA A 930 -29.32 7.79 81.49
CA ALA A 930 -30.67 7.99 80.99
C ALA A 930 -30.64 8.38 79.50
N PRO A 931 -30.18 7.47 78.60
CA PRO A 931 -30.14 7.73 77.17
C PRO A 931 -31.56 7.89 76.59
N MET A 932 -31.65 8.53 75.42
CA MET A 932 -32.92 8.74 74.72
C MET A 932 -33.55 7.41 74.27
N ASP A 933 -34.86 7.24 74.44
CA ASP A 933 -35.61 6.08 73.97
C ASP A 933 -36.01 6.25 72.48
N LEU A 934 -35.25 5.59 71.61
CA LEU A 934 -35.38 5.70 70.14
C LEU A 934 -35.88 4.40 69.47
N ILE A 935 -36.39 3.42 70.22
CA ILE A 935 -36.76 2.08 69.70
C ILE A 935 -37.81 2.13 68.57
N HIS A 936 -38.66 3.16 68.58
CA HIS A 936 -39.72 3.35 67.60
C HIS A 936 -39.25 4.04 66.30
N ILE A 937 -38.00 4.50 66.23
CA ILE A 937 -37.41 5.15 65.07
C ILE A 937 -36.63 4.11 64.26
N LYS A 938 -37.01 3.91 63.00
CA LYS A 938 -36.27 3.06 62.05
C LYS A 938 -35.47 3.94 61.10
N LEU A 939 -34.22 3.57 60.86
CA LEU A 939 -33.39 4.20 59.84
C LEU A 939 -33.86 3.78 58.44
N ALA A 940 -33.81 4.70 57.48
CA ALA A 940 -33.99 4.37 56.07
C ALA A 940 -32.73 3.68 55.51
N SER A 941 -32.85 2.93 54.41
CA SER A 941 -31.71 2.23 53.77
C SER A 941 -30.56 3.17 53.38
N THR A 942 -30.87 4.41 53.01
CA THR A 942 -29.87 5.46 52.74
C THR A 942 -29.14 5.92 54.00
N GLN A 943 -29.82 5.91 55.14
CA GLN A 943 -29.21 6.25 56.44
C GLN A 943 -28.36 5.09 56.97
N GLU A 944 -28.75 3.83 56.74
CA GLU A 944 -27.92 2.65 57.07
C GLU A 944 -26.61 2.65 56.26
N ALA A 945 -26.66 2.89 54.95
CA ALA A 945 -25.46 3.05 54.13
C ALA A 945 -24.56 4.22 54.61
N MET A 946 -25.17 5.27 55.18
CA MET A 946 -24.44 6.38 55.76
C MET A 946 -23.74 6.00 57.07
N VAL A 947 -24.31 5.09 57.87
CA VAL A 947 -23.64 4.55 59.07
C VAL A 947 -22.35 3.83 58.68
N ASP A 948 -22.38 3.01 57.62
CA ASP A 948 -21.18 2.31 57.13
C ASP A 948 -20.10 3.31 56.67
N LYS A 949 -20.50 4.38 55.98
CA LYS A 949 -19.57 5.44 55.54
C LYS A 949 -19.00 6.25 56.69
N LEU A 950 -19.79 6.52 57.73
CA LEU A 950 -19.29 7.16 58.96
C LEU A 950 -18.31 6.24 59.71
N ALA A 951 -18.60 4.94 59.76
CA ALA A 951 -17.72 3.95 60.37
C ALA A 951 -16.39 3.81 59.59
N GLU A 952 -16.46 3.78 58.26
CA GLU A 952 -15.29 3.79 57.36
C GLU A 952 -14.46 5.07 57.58
N ASN A 953 -15.10 6.24 57.65
CA ASN A 953 -14.39 7.49 57.92
C ASN A 953 -13.75 7.51 59.30
N ALA A 954 -14.45 7.03 60.34
CA ALA A 954 -13.88 6.94 61.69
C ALA A 954 -12.66 6.02 61.73
N HIS A 955 -12.71 4.89 61.00
CA HIS A 955 -11.56 4.00 60.84
C HIS A 955 -10.41 4.69 60.09
N ASN A 956 -10.69 5.43 59.02
CA ASN A 956 -9.69 6.18 58.26
C ASN A 956 -9.03 7.28 59.10
N VAL A 957 -9.80 8.03 59.89
CA VAL A 957 -9.26 9.05 60.81
C VAL A 957 -8.34 8.40 61.83
N TRP A 958 -8.80 7.32 62.48
CA TRP A 958 -8.00 6.56 63.43
C TRP A 958 -6.71 6.03 62.80
N ALA A 959 -6.81 5.42 61.61
CA ALA A 959 -5.68 4.84 60.91
C ALA A 959 -4.68 5.92 60.48
N ARG A 960 -5.13 7.04 59.92
CA ARG A 960 -4.27 8.17 59.54
C ARG A 960 -3.46 8.66 60.73
N ASP A 961 -4.11 8.84 61.88
CA ASP A 961 -3.45 9.38 63.06
C ASP A 961 -2.46 8.38 63.67
N ARG A 962 -2.79 7.07 63.65
CA ARG A 962 -1.86 6.00 64.07
C ARG A 962 -0.67 5.85 63.13
N ILE A 963 -0.89 5.89 61.82
CA ILE A 963 0.19 5.80 60.82
C ILE A 963 1.12 7.01 60.95
N ARG A 964 0.60 8.22 61.17
CA ARG A 964 1.40 9.42 61.48
C ARG A 964 2.25 9.26 62.75
N GLN A 965 1.78 8.48 63.72
CA GLN A 965 2.53 8.13 64.93
C GLN A 965 3.53 6.98 64.72
N GLY A 966 3.69 6.48 63.49
CA GLY A 966 4.64 5.42 63.14
C GLY A 966 4.07 4.00 63.16
N TRP A 967 2.75 3.84 63.20
CA TRP A 967 2.12 2.51 63.15
C TRP A 967 2.24 1.86 61.76
N THR A 968 2.61 0.58 61.73
CA THR A 968 2.76 -0.25 60.52
C THR A 968 2.12 -1.64 60.74
N TYR A 969 1.95 -2.43 59.67
CA TYR A 969 1.22 -3.72 59.70
C TYR A 969 1.80 -4.86 60.57
N GLY A 970 2.93 -4.68 61.28
CA GLY A 970 3.56 -5.76 62.07
C GLY A 970 3.28 -5.74 63.57
N VAL A 971 3.43 -6.90 64.20
CA VAL A 971 3.18 -7.16 65.64
C VAL A 971 4.22 -6.47 66.56
N GLN A 972 5.29 -5.90 66.02
CA GLN A 972 6.33 -5.25 66.82
C GLN A 972 5.98 -3.78 67.15
N GLN A 973 5.13 -3.59 68.18
CA GLN A 973 5.28 -2.42 69.04
C GLN A 973 6.60 -2.55 69.80
N VAL A 974 7.66 -1.89 69.32
CA VAL A 974 8.78 -1.54 70.18
C VAL A 974 8.23 -0.59 71.24
N SER A 975 8.33 -1.04 72.48
CA SER A 975 7.80 -0.43 73.69
C SER A 975 8.26 1.02 73.85
N VAL A 976 7.40 1.98 73.51
CA VAL A 976 7.50 3.37 73.98
C VAL A 976 6.08 3.86 74.25
N CYS A 977 5.91 4.59 75.36
CA CYS A 977 4.67 4.99 76.03
C CYS A 977 4.09 3.94 77.01
N VAL A 978 4.80 3.76 78.13
CA VAL A 978 4.14 3.76 79.46
C VAL A 978 3.93 5.21 79.88
#